data_AF-A0A317PJ13-F1
#
_entry.id   AF-A0A317PJ13-F1
#
_cell.length_a   1.000
_cell.length_b   1.000
_cell.length_c   1.000
_cell.angle_alpha   90.00
_cell.angle_beta   90.00
_cell.angle_gamma   90.00
#
_symmetry.space_group_name_H-M   'P 1'
#
loop_
_entity.id
_entity.type
_entity.pdbx_description
1 polymer ?
#
loop_
_entity_poly.entity_id
_entity_poly.type
_entity_poly.pdbx_seq_one_letter_code
_entity_poly.pdbx_strand_id
1 'polypeptide(L)'
;MAIMTATRTLRDAPFGASLGIEAVAGVRVRIVDAATTPFWTRIELIESTIDPKPQGWVSAQAVNADADAIGPLDKVIFARECVFEGGSFGVLAHYLMAVAQMRTNVTDGPQSGDADYGPFALSTAEWDLFGSLEEFDFNMSAENYRNWTAQCMVFAAMTNVMQRKLAGLLANQPTAAQMALAQMIGTEASFRSIRAPEKPVMDVVAAVTDDLLSAEAIDRTRLPLRYKDYLDGKTGEEVLSAITAALQTSLDETRSVIAGAGAQPIEFPSGPVGEATSSSDFVTAKLTAPKTVTYTAADGSVMVRKGGSIAWRQNNPGNIRPGNFSTTHGAIGEAGNFAIFPSESVGFDAILQLLSGPSYRDLTLEKAMLKYAPPEDSNNTEQYIVAIVSQTGIARDRVVSGMSREELTAFGKAIQKHEGWTVGSETFTPGPDGAVSGLGVTADAIVLAATQEWERWGKSTWNTITGAKAIGKTETSPGFADFVYETYYKTVVKSPDPTKKAKMLRRIQELDTPTYPWSAITISYIMKTAGFTKAQFEFSEGHSRYIRNAVAAKGVDTAASYWGFRITDAVPTVGDLVGCARNSNGTPVSHAAGQAWYDKTGDYSSHADIVVAVRPGEIDVIGGNVSNSVTMKTLKCDPVSGKLTDMSHPWFVVMKRRLPAPS
;
A
#
# COMPACT_ATOMS: atom_id res chain seq x y z
N MET A 1 0.90 -15.64 18.54
CA MET A 1 1.28 -15.75 17.11
C MET A 1 1.18 -14.35 16.55
N ALA A 2 2.17 -13.89 15.80
CA ALA A 2 2.20 -12.51 15.32
C ALA A 2 1.58 -12.44 13.92
N ILE A 3 1.11 -11.26 13.52
CA ILE A 3 0.55 -11.04 12.20
C ILE A 3 1.21 -9.85 11.52
N MET A 4 1.39 -9.94 10.21
CA MET A 4 1.79 -8.80 9.41
C MET A 4 0.65 -7.78 9.34
N THR A 5 0.87 -6.57 9.84
CA THR A 5 -0.09 -5.46 9.69
C THR A 5 0.13 -4.67 8.40
N ALA A 6 1.28 -4.86 7.75
CA ALA A 6 1.61 -4.24 6.48
C ALA A 6 2.55 -5.14 5.68
N THR A 7 2.39 -5.21 4.36
CA THR A 7 3.23 -6.04 3.50
C THR A 7 4.69 -5.58 3.56
N ARG A 8 5.62 -6.50 3.81
CA ARG A 8 7.06 -6.24 3.81
C ARG A 8 7.81 -7.32 3.08
N THR A 9 8.76 -6.94 2.24
CA THR A 9 9.72 -7.90 1.70
C THR A 9 10.71 -8.30 2.78
N LEU A 10 10.89 -9.61 2.97
CA LEU A 10 11.88 -10.19 3.86
C LEU A 10 13.29 -9.72 3.48
N ARG A 11 14.12 -9.43 4.49
CA ARG A 11 15.52 -9.02 4.30
C ARG A 11 16.50 -9.99 4.95
N ASP A 12 17.71 -10.07 4.42
CA ASP A 12 18.78 -10.90 4.97
C ASP A 12 19.33 -10.40 6.32
N ALA A 13 19.28 -9.09 6.54
CA ALA A 13 19.65 -8.40 7.78
C ALA A 13 18.74 -7.17 8.05
N PRO A 14 18.75 -6.59 9.27
CA PRO A 14 18.13 -5.29 9.51
C PRO A 14 18.68 -4.25 8.52
N PHE A 15 17.81 -3.60 7.75
CA PHE A 15 18.18 -2.69 6.66
C PHE A 15 19.03 -3.33 5.52
N GLY A 16 19.13 -4.66 5.47
CA GLY A 16 19.91 -5.43 4.48
C GLY A 16 19.22 -5.61 3.13
N ALA A 17 19.77 -6.45 2.27
CA ALA A 17 19.24 -6.69 0.92
C ALA A 17 17.88 -7.40 0.98
N SER A 18 17.05 -7.13 -0.02
CA SER A 18 15.78 -7.82 -0.21
C SER A 18 16.02 -9.28 -0.59
N LEU A 19 15.27 -10.20 0.02
CA LEU A 19 15.23 -11.61 -0.36
C LEU A 19 14.22 -11.87 -1.49
N GLY A 20 13.45 -10.87 -1.92
CA GLY A 20 12.44 -11.01 -2.97
C GLY A 20 11.21 -11.86 -2.58
N ILE A 21 11.08 -12.18 -1.28
CA ILE A 21 9.97 -12.94 -0.68
C ILE A 21 9.16 -11.98 0.18
N GLU A 22 7.85 -11.91 -0.03
CA GLU A 22 6.98 -10.99 0.70
C GLU A 22 6.28 -11.64 1.89
N ALA A 23 6.32 -10.94 3.01
CA ALA A 23 5.44 -11.12 4.15
C ALA A 23 4.21 -10.21 3.94
N VAL A 24 3.17 -10.71 3.29
CA VAL A 24 1.98 -9.93 2.94
C VAL A 24 1.20 -9.54 4.20
N ALA A 25 0.60 -8.36 4.21
CA ALA A 25 -0.32 -7.94 5.28
C ALA A 25 -1.41 -9.01 5.48
N GLY A 26 -1.53 -9.52 6.70
CA GLY A 26 -2.49 -10.56 7.08
C GLY A 26 -1.92 -11.96 7.12
N VAL A 27 -0.72 -12.16 6.60
CA VAL A 27 -0.01 -13.42 6.81
C VAL A 27 0.45 -13.51 8.25
N ARG A 28 0.14 -14.64 8.89
CA ARG A 28 0.67 -14.93 10.24
C ARG A 28 2.13 -15.30 10.15
N VAL A 29 2.88 -14.88 11.17
CA VAL A 29 4.33 -15.02 11.23
C VAL A 29 4.77 -15.47 12.62
N ARG A 30 5.87 -16.21 12.66
CA ARG A 30 6.58 -16.48 13.92
C ARG A 30 7.72 -15.50 14.05
N ILE A 31 7.83 -14.82 15.18
CA ILE A 31 9.00 -14.00 15.49
C ILE A 31 10.14 -14.97 15.87
N VAL A 32 11.19 -15.01 15.05
CA VAL A 32 12.35 -15.91 15.20
C VAL A 32 13.44 -15.26 16.05
N ASP A 33 13.59 -13.94 15.93
CA ASP A 33 14.49 -13.13 16.76
C ASP A 33 13.76 -11.84 17.14
N ALA A 34 13.61 -11.61 18.44
CA ALA A 34 12.94 -10.44 18.98
C ALA A 34 13.93 -9.27 19.00
N ALA A 35 13.63 -8.26 18.18
CA ALA A 35 14.23 -6.92 18.13
C ALA A 35 15.52 -6.71 18.96
N THR A 36 16.68 -7.06 18.40
CA THR A 36 17.97 -6.50 18.86
C THR A 36 18.09 -5.00 18.56
N THR A 37 17.18 -4.45 17.75
CA THR A 37 16.96 -3.00 17.52
C THR A 37 15.45 -2.69 17.49
N PRO A 38 14.98 -1.52 17.94
CA PRO A 38 13.54 -1.22 18.10
C PRO A 38 12.73 -1.12 16.78
N PHE A 39 13.39 -1.26 15.62
CA PHE A 39 12.79 -1.03 14.31
C PHE A 39 12.64 -2.28 13.46
N TRP A 40 13.30 -3.38 13.81
CA TRP A 40 13.32 -4.60 13.00
C TRP A 40 13.02 -5.81 13.85
N THR A 41 12.22 -6.70 13.32
CA THR A 41 11.99 -8.01 13.90
C THR A 41 12.24 -9.06 12.84
N ARG A 42 12.88 -10.17 13.22
CA ARG A 42 13.08 -11.29 12.31
C ARG A 42 11.88 -12.21 12.40
N ILE A 43 11.30 -12.52 11.26
CA ILE A 43 10.09 -13.34 11.14
C ILE A 43 10.32 -14.58 10.29
N GLU A 44 9.48 -15.58 10.50
CA GLU A 44 9.29 -16.74 9.64
C GLU A 44 7.86 -16.73 9.11
N LEU A 45 7.70 -16.94 7.80
CA LEU A 45 6.41 -17.06 7.14
C LEU A 45 5.87 -18.47 7.37
N ILE A 46 5.11 -18.62 8.46
CA ILE A 46 4.60 -19.92 8.88
C ILE A 46 3.50 -20.48 7.98
N GLU A 47 2.87 -19.68 7.13
CA GLU A 47 1.85 -20.15 6.18
C GLU A 47 2.45 -20.45 4.79
N SER A 48 3.75 -20.22 4.59
CA SER A 48 4.43 -20.53 3.33
C SER A 48 4.51 -22.03 3.10
N THR A 49 4.21 -22.45 1.86
CA THR A 49 4.37 -23.83 1.37
C THR A 49 5.82 -24.15 0.95
N ILE A 50 6.68 -23.13 0.79
CA ILE A 50 8.12 -23.28 0.51
C ILE A 50 8.85 -23.82 1.77
N ASP A 51 9.66 -24.87 1.61
CA ASP A 51 10.47 -25.49 2.67
C ASP A 51 11.99 -25.38 2.37
N PRO A 52 12.85 -24.87 3.28
CA PRO A 52 12.53 -24.30 4.60
C PRO A 52 11.64 -23.06 4.51
N LYS A 53 10.72 -22.91 5.49
CA LYS A 53 9.83 -21.75 5.58
C LYS A 53 10.65 -20.46 5.49
N PRO A 54 10.32 -19.52 4.58
CA PRO A 54 11.10 -18.31 4.40
C PRO A 54 11.22 -17.51 5.69
N GLN A 55 12.45 -17.08 5.98
CA GLN A 55 12.75 -16.23 7.12
C GLN A 55 13.45 -14.95 6.65
N GLY A 56 13.21 -13.86 7.37
CA GLY A 56 13.95 -12.62 7.16
C GLY A 56 13.50 -11.49 8.05
N TRP A 57 14.15 -10.35 7.91
CA TRP A 57 13.91 -9.16 8.70
C TRP A 57 12.82 -8.28 8.06
N VAL A 58 11.87 -7.85 8.87
CA VAL A 58 10.85 -6.86 8.51
C VAL A 58 10.80 -5.74 9.55
N SER A 59 10.22 -4.60 9.18
CA SER A 59 10.05 -3.51 10.14
C SER A 59 9.15 -3.97 11.30
N ALA A 60 9.58 -3.80 12.54
CA ALA A 60 8.85 -4.25 13.74
C ALA A 60 7.41 -3.70 13.79
N GLN A 61 7.19 -2.46 13.33
CA GLN A 61 5.86 -1.84 13.25
C GLN A 61 4.90 -2.51 12.24
N ALA A 62 5.43 -3.29 11.30
CA ALA A 62 4.64 -4.06 10.34
C ALA A 62 4.22 -5.43 10.90
N VAL A 63 4.57 -5.71 12.16
CA VAL A 63 4.24 -6.95 12.85
C VAL A 63 3.50 -6.58 14.13
N ASN A 64 2.26 -6.99 14.24
CA ASN A 64 1.59 -6.99 15.54
C ASN A 64 1.98 -8.28 16.26
N ALA A 65 2.81 -8.17 17.30
CA ALA A 65 3.28 -9.30 18.08
C ALA A 65 2.18 -9.91 18.97
N ASP A 66 1.17 -9.10 19.31
CA ASP A 66 0.13 -9.41 20.30
C ASP A 66 -1.22 -9.78 19.65
N ALA A 67 -1.30 -9.80 18.32
CA ALA A 67 -2.50 -10.18 17.58
C ALA A 67 -2.21 -11.23 16.51
N ASP A 68 -3.20 -12.11 16.29
CA ASP A 68 -3.20 -13.14 15.26
C ASP A 68 -4.19 -12.83 14.11
N ALA A 69 -4.78 -11.63 14.11
CA ALA A 69 -5.73 -11.10 13.10
C ALA A 69 -5.49 -9.59 12.86
N ILE A 70 -5.79 -9.08 11.65
CA ILE A 70 -5.58 -7.66 11.31
C ILE A 70 -6.69 -6.75 11.89
N GLY A 71 -7.94 -7.25 11.97
CA GLY A 71 -9.11 -6.38 12.13
C GLY A 71 -9.57 -5.81 10.78
N PRO A 72 -10.08 -4.57 10.72
CA PRO A 72 -10.55 -3.98 9.46
C PRO A 72 -9.46 -3.98 8.38
N LEU A 73 -9.75 -4.57 7.23
CA LEU A 73 -8.82 -4.66 6.11
C LEU A 73 -8.86 -3.38 5.26
N ASP A 74 -7.77 -3.13 4.53
CA ASP A 74 -7.75 -2.11 3.48
C ASP A 74 -8.67 -2.54 2.32
N LYS A 75 -9.72 -1.72 2.07
CA LYS A 75 -10.74 -2.02 1.07
C LYS A 75 -10.22 -2.02 -0.36
N VAL A 76 -9.12 -1.32 -0.67
CA VAL A 76 -8.49 -1.34 -2.00
C VAL A 76 -7.75 -2.65 -2.21
N ILE A 77 -6.96 -3.07 -1.22
CA ILE A 77 -6.22 -4.36 -1.27
C ILE A 77 -7.21 -5.51 -1.36
N PHE A 78 -8.25 -5.49 -0.54
CA PHE A 78 -9.30 -6.51 -0.56
C PHE A 78 -10.09 -6.52 -1.88
N ALA A 79 -10.38 -5.35 -2.47
CA ALA A 79 -11.04 -5.27 -3.77
C ALA A 79 -10.21 -5.88 -4.91
N ARG A 80 -8.87 -5.76 -4.88
CA ARG A 80 -7.97 -6.42 -5.85
C ARG A 80 -8.03 -7.92 -5.74
N GLU A 81 -8.07 -8.44 -4.52
CA GLU A 81 -8.26 -9.86 -4.28
C GLU A 81 -9.61 -10.35 -4.82
N CYS A 82 -10.69 -9.58 -4.58
CA CYS A 82 -12.00 -9.89 -5.15
C CYS A 82 -12.00 -9.90 -6.68
N VAL A 83 -11.24 -9.02 -7.34
CA VAL A 83 -11.10 -8.98 -8.81
C VAL A 83 -10.32 -10.20 -9.30
N PHE A 84 -9.20 -10.53 -8.65
CA PHE A 84 -8.39 -11.69 -8.98
C PHE A 84 -9.20 -12.98 -8.84
N GLU A 85 -9.82 -13.21 -7.68
CA GLU A 85 -10.61 -14.41 -7.43
C GLU A 85 -11.90 -14.46 -8.24
N GLY A 86 -12.53 -13.30 -8.48
CA GLY A 86 -13.66 -13.19 -9.39
C GLY A 86 -13.32 -13.68 -10.81
N GLY A 87 -12.14 -13.31 -11.31
CA GLY A 87 -11.62 -13.79 -12.59
C GLY A 87 -11.32 -15.28 -12.60
N SER A 88 -10.64 -15.79 -11.57
CA SER A 88 -10.25 -17.19 -11.43
C SER A 88 -11.45 -18.14 -11.35
N PHE A 89 -12.48 -17.76 -10.61
CA PHE A 89 -13.66 -18.58 -10.35
C PHE A 89 -14.87 -18.25 -11.22
N GLY A 90 -14.77 -17.25 -12.11
CA GLY A 90 -15.88 -16.83 -12.97
C GLY A 90 -17.07 -16.25 -12.20
N VAL A 91 -16.82 -15.52 -11.12
CA VAL A 91 -17.83 -14.87 -10.28
C VAL A 91 -17.66 -13.35 -10.28
N LEU A 92 -18.73 -12.61 -9.96
CA LEU A 92 -18.68 -11.15 -9.97
C LEU A 92 -17.87 -10.61 -8.80
N ALA A 93 -16.73 -9.97 -9.07
CA ALA A 93 -15.89 -9.34 -8.04
C ALA A 93 -16.67 -8.34 -7.17
N HIS A 94 -17.58 -7.56 -7.79
CA HIS A 94 -18.48 -6.63 -7.10
C HIS A 94 -19.37 -7.32 -6.06
N TYR A 95 -19.77 -8.57 -6.31
CA TYR A 95 -20.55 -9.36 -5.38
C TYR A 95 -19.70 -9.82 -4.18
N LEU A 96 -18.47 -10.31 -4.42
CA LEU A 96 -17.56 -10.71 -3.35
C LEU A 96 -17.29 -9.53 -2.39
N MET A 97 -16.96 -8.36 -2.94
CA MET A 97 -16.73 -7.14 -2.18
C MET A 97 -17.97 -6.72 -1.37
N ALA A 98 -19.14 -6.70 -2.01
CA ALA A 98 -20.37 -6.28 -1.36
C ALA A 98 -20.79 -7.23 -0.23
N VAL A 99 -20.57 -8.55 -0.37
CA VAL A 99 -20.87 -9.52 0.69
C VAL A 99 -19.90 -9.37 1.87
N ALA A 100 -18.61 -9.19 1.62
CA ALA A 100 -17.65 -8.94 2.70
C ALA A 100 -17.96 -7.64 3.46
N GLN A 101 -18.31 -6.58 2.73
CA GLN A 101 -18.78 -5.31 3.29
C GLN A 101 -20.05 -5.51 4.13
N MET A 102 -21.03 -6.25 3.61
CA MET A 102 -22.31 -6.50 4.28
C MET A 102 -22.16 -7.35 5.55
N ARG A 103 -21.32 -8.38 5.52
CA ARG A 103 -21.20 -9.36 6.62
C ARG A 103 -20.32 -8.87 7.75
N THR A 104 -19.19 -8.25 7.42
CA THR A 104 -18.14 -7.95 8.41
C THR A 104 -17.57 -6.54 8.29
N ASN A 105 -18.07 -5.72 7.36
CA ASN A 105 -17.44 -4.46 6.97
C ASN A 105 -15.97 -4.66 6.52
N VAL A 106 -15.70 -5.77 5.83
CA VAL A 106 -14.37 -6.17 5.34
C VAL A 106 -13.35 -6.29 6.48
N THR A 107 -13.65 -7.14 7.45
CA THR A 107 -12.84 -7.32 8.67
C THR A 107 -12.25 -8.72 8.74
N ASP A 108 -10.94 -8.81 8.95
CA ASP A 108 -10.26 -10.05 9.33
C ASP A 108 -10.31 -10.27 10.85
N GLY A 109 -10.48 -11.52 11.27
CA GLY A 109 -10.61 -11.90 12.67
C GLY A 109 -11.91 -12.64 13.02
N PRO A 110 -12.06 -13.02 14.30
CA PRO A 110 -13.23 -13.75 14.77
C PRO A 110 -14.49 -12.88 14.70
N GLN A 111 -15.58 -13.49 14.26
CA GLN A 111 -16.90 -12.87 14.24
C GLN A 111 -17.72 -13.34 15.45
N SER A 112 -18.81 -12.64 15.76
CA SER A 112 -19.58 -12.84 17.00
C SER A 112 -19.89 -14.32 17.29
N GLY A 113 -19.38 -14.86 18.40
CA GLY A 113 -19.55 -16.24 18.82
C GLY A 113 -18.35 -17.18 18.60
N ASP A 114 -17.19 -16.67 18.19
CA ASP A 114 -15.89 -17.36 17.99
C ASP A 114 -15.85 -18.48 16.93
N ALA A 115 -17.01 -18.86 16.36
CA ALA A 115 -17.12 -19.98 15.42
C ALA A 115 -16.87 -19.59 13.95
N ASP A 116 -17.08 -18.33 13.59
CA ASP A 116 -16.92 -17.82 12.22
C ASP A 116 -15.75 -16.83 12.15
N TYR A 117 -15.06 -16.80 11.01
CA TYR A 117 -13.81 -16.05 10.88
C TYR A 117 -13.71 -15.29 9.55
N GLY A 118 -12.97 -14.19 9.57
CA GLY A 118 -12.50 -13.50 8.38
C GLY A 118 -13.56 -12.65 7.67
N PRO A 119 -13.21 -12.05 6.52
CA PRO A 119 -14.02 -11.02 5.85
C PRO A 119 -15.40 -11.50 5.39
N PHE A 120 -15.57 -12.81 5.20
CA PHE A 120 -16.83 -13.43 4.80
C PHE A 120 -17.57 -14.11 5.96
N ALA A 121 -17.00 -14.07 7.16
CA ALA A 121 -17.46 -14.82 8.32
C ALA A 121 -17.65 -16.30 8.02
N LEU A 122 -16.70 -16.95 7.32
CA LEU A 122 -16.82 -18.39 7.04
C LEU A 122 -16.75 -19.18 8.34
N SER A 123 -17.55 -20.24 8.42
CA SER A 123 -17.45 -21.28 9.44
C SER A 123 -16.42 -22.33 9.04
N THR A 124 -15.95 -23.13 9.99
CA THR A 124 -15.04 -24.26 9.70
C THR A 124 -15.69 -25.29 8.77
N ALA A 125 -17.00 -25.53 8.88
CA ALA A 125 -17.70 -26.46 7.99
C ALA A 125 -17.74 -25.95 6.53
N GLU A 126 -17.96 -24.64 6.33
CA GLU A 126 -17.89 -24.03 4.99
C GLU A 126 -16.46 -24.07 4.46
N TRP A 127 -15.46 -23.81 5.30
CA TRP A 127 -14.06 -23.91 4.92
C TRP A 127 -13.67 -25.32 4.49
N ASP A 128 -14.00 -26.33 5.29
CA ASP A 128 -13.63 -27.72 5.02
C ASP A 128 -14.26 -28.21 3.71
N LEU A 129 -15.51 -27.83 3.45
CA LEU A 129 -16.23 -28.19 2.23
C LEU A 129 -15.72 -27.43 0.99
N PHE A 130 -15.75 -26.10 1.03
CA PHE A 130 -15.45 -25.28 -0.15
C PHE A 130 -13.95 -25.08 -0.39
N GLY A 131 -13.12 -25.35 0.63
CA GLY A 131 -11.66 -25.29 0.57
C GLY A 131 -10.99 -26.52 -0.04
N SER A 132 -11.75 -27.60 -0.29
CA SER A 132 -11.22 -28.89 -0.74
C SER A 132 -11.92 -29.45 -1.99
N LEU A 133 -12.57 -28.58 -2.77
CA LEU A 133 -13.33 -28.97 -3.95
C LEU A 133 -12.41 -29.45 -5.08
N GLU A 134 -12.53 -30.74 -5.42
CA GLU A 134 -11.76 -31.36 -6.52
C GLU A 134 -11.91 -30.63 -7.86
N GLU A 135 -13.06 -30.03 -8.13
CA GLU A 135 -13.34 -29.35 -9.41
C GLU A 135 -12.48 -28.10 -9.66
N PHE A 136 -11.79 -27.58 -8.63
CA PHE A 136 -10.94 -26.41 -8.74
C PHE A 136 -9.44 -26.70 -8.54
N ASP A 137 -9.05 -27.98 -8.38
CA ASP A 137 -7.65 -28.44 -8.26
C ASP A 137 -6.83 -27.71 -7.16
N PHE A 138 -7.50 -27.33 -6.05
CA PHE A 138 -6.83 -26.79 -4.86
C PHE A 138 -7.33 -27.47 -3.59
N ASN A 139 -6.45 -27.57 -2.59
CA ASN A 139 -6.76 -28.12 -1.28
C ASN A 139 -6.21 -27.23 -0.18
N MET A 140 -7.09 -26.47 0.47
CA MET A 140 -6.76 -25.57 1.55
C MET A 140 -6.58 -26.33 2.86
N SER A 141 -5.40 -26.17 3.48
CA SER A 141 -5.16 -26.74 4.80
C SER A 141 -5.97 -26.03 5.88
N ALA A 142 -6.22 -26.72 7.00
CA ALA A 142 -6.81 -26.09 8.19
C ALA A 142 -5.96 -24.95 8.75
N GLU A 143 -4.66 -24.94 8.45
CA GLU A 143 -3.77 -23.83 8.82
C GLU A 143 -4.18 -22.55 8.08
N ASN A 144 -4.62 -22.63 6.82
CA ASN A 144 -4.97 -21.46 6.02
C ASN A 144 -6.32 -20.83 6.38
N TYR A 145 -7.13 -21.45 7.26
CA TYR A 145 -8.47 -20.94 7.62
C TYR A 145 -8.45 -19.49 8.13
N ARG A 146 -7.37 -19.08 8.79
CA ARG A 146 -7.23 -17.72 9.33
C ARG A 146 -6.55 -16.73 8.38
N ASN A 147 -6.26 -17.14 7.15
CA ASN A 147 -5.69 -16.27 6.13
C ASN A 147 -6.82 -15.62 5.32
N TRP A 148 -6.92 -14.29 5.37
CA TRP A 148 -8.02 -13.56 4.76
C TRP A 148 -8.03 -13.62 3.20
N THR A 149 -6.87 -13.80 2.55
CA THR A 149 -6.83 -13.98 1.09
C THR A 149 -7.36 -15.36 0.71
N ALA A 150 -6.93 -16.39 1.44
CA ALA A 150 -7.47 -17.74 1.26
C ALA A 150 -8.98 -17.81 1.56
N GLN A 151 -9.47 -17.05 2.55
CA GLN A 151 -10.90 -16.87 2.78
C GLN A 151 -11.64 -16.27 1.56
N CYS A 152 -11.02 -15.32 0.85
CA CYS A 152 -11.57 -14.76 -0.39
C CYS A 152 -11.64 -15.79 -1.52
N MET A 153 -10.58 -16.56 -1.71
CA MET A 153 -10.54 -17.68 -2.67
C MET A 153 -11.64 -18.71 -2.39
N VAL A 154 -11.74 -19.20 -1.14
CA VAL A 154 -12.75 -20.18 -0.74
C VAL A 154 -14.17 -19.63 -0.90
N PHE A 155 -14.39 -18.37 -0.56
CA PHE A 155 -15.71 -17.74 -0.76
C PHE A 155 -16.04 -17.54 -2.25
N ALA A 156 -15.07 -17.30 -3.11
CA ALA A 156 -15.27 -17.26 -4.56
C ALA A 156 -15.67 -18.63 -5.11
N ALA A 157 -15.02 -19.71 -4.64
CA ALA A 157 -15.40 -21.09 -4.97
C ALA A 157 -16.83 -21.42 -4.49
N MET A 158 -17.15 -21.10 -3.23
CA MET A 158 -18.51 -21.23 -2.66
C MET A 158 -19.55 -20.48 -3.52
N THR A 159 -19.22 -19.25 -3.93
CA THR A 159 -20.08 -18.43 -4.77
C THR A 159 -20.33 -19.09 -6.12
N ASN A 160 -19.30 -19.63 -6.78
CA ASN A 160 -19.47 -20.31 -8.06
C ASN A 160 -20.39 -21.54 -7.94
N VAL A 161 -20.12 -22.42 -6.96
CA VAL A 161 -20.88 -23.67 -6.74
C VAL A 161 -22.35 -23.38 -6.48
N MET A 162 -22.61 -22.53 -5.49
CA MET A 162 -23.98 -22.26 -5.07
C MET A 162 -24.76 -21.48 -6.14
N GLN A 163 -24.09 -20.62 -6.93
CA GLN A 163 -24.71 -19.91 -8.05
C GLN A 163 -25.17 -20.89 -9.11
N ARG A 164 -24.32 -21.85 -9.52
CA ARG A 164 -24.68 -22.88 -10.51
C ARG A 164 -25.86 -23.72 -10.03
N LYS A 165 -25.82 -24.17 -8.78
CA LYS A 165 -26.87 -25.02 -8.21
C LYS A 165 -28.21 -24.30 -8.09
N LEU A 166 -28.21 -23.07 -7.55
CA LEU A 166 -29.42 -22.26 -7.46
C LEU A 166 -29.97 -21.88 -8.84
N ALA A 167 -29.10 -21.56 -9.80
CA ALA A 167 -29.52 -21.30 -11.18
C ALA A 167 -30.23 -22.50 -11.81
N GLY A 168 -29.74 -23.72 -11.53
CA GLY A 168 -30.39 -24.96 -11.93
C GLY A 168 -31.79 -25.12 -11.35
N LEU A 169 -31.96 -24.85 -10.05
CA LEU A 169 -33.28 -24.92 -9.39
C LEU A 169 -34.26 -23.86 -9.91
N LEU A 170 -33.78 -22.64 -10.17
CA LEU A 170 -34.60 -21.54 -10.67
C LEU A 170 -34.88 -21.63 -12.18
N ALA A 171 -34.10 -22.41 -12.92
CA ALA A 171 -34.00 -22.36 -14.38
C ALA A 171 -33.72 -20.94 -14.92
N ASN A 172 -33.01 -20.13 -14.14
CA ASN A 172 -32.60 -18.76 -14.47
C ASN A 172 -31.40 -18.35 -13.58
N GLN A 173 -30.63 -17.34 -14.00
CA GLN A 173 -29.58 -16.78 -13.15
C GLN A 173 -30.17 -16.15 -11.88
N PRO A 174 -29.65 -16.47 -10.69
CA PRO A 174 -30.13 -15.88 -9.45
C PRO A 174 -29.73 -14.39 -9.35
N THR A 175 -30.56 -13.61 -8.68
CA THR A 175 -30.16 -12.24 -8.28
C THR A 175 -29.12 -12.30 -7.17
N ALA A 176 -28.39 -11.19 -6.95
CA ALA A 176 -27.42 -11.10 -5.85
C ALA A 176 -28.05 -11.37 -4.48
N ALA A 177 -29.29 -10.91 -4.25
CA ALA A 177 -30.00 -11.16 -2.99
C ALA A 177 -30.42 -12.63 -2.84
N GLN A 178 -30.84 -13.30 -3.92
CA GLN A 178 -31.16 -14.73 -3.91
C GLN A 178 -29.91 -15.59 -3.67
N MET A 179 -28.79 -15.16 -4.24
CA MET A 179 -27.49 -15.78 -4.04
C MET A 179 -27.01 -15.63 -2.59
N ALA A 180 -27.09 -14.42 -2.03
CA ALA A 180 -26.74 -14.18 -0.64
C ALA A 180 -27.66 -14.95 0.33
N LEU A 181 -28.96 -15.05 0.03
CA LEU A 181 -29.89 -15.88 0.78
C LEU A 181 -29.49 -17.36 0.71
N ALA A 182 -29.13 -17.88 -0.47
CA ALA A 182 -28.65 -19.26 -0.59
C ALA A 182 -27.38 -19.51 0.22
N GLN A 183 -26.44 -18.56 0.26
CA GLN A 183 -25.25 -18.66 1.12
C GLN A 183 -25.57 -18.54 2.62
N MET A 184 -26.76 -18.08 2.99
CA MET A 184 -27.22 -18.05 4.39
C MET A 184 -27.93 -19.35 4.79
N ILE A 185 -28.83 -19.88 3.95
CA ILE A 185 -29.76 -20.96 4.34
C ILE A 185 -29.70 -22.21 3.45
N GLY A 186 -28.81 -22.25 2.46
CA GLY A 186 -28.70 -23.31 1.46
C GLY A 186 -29.56 -23.05 0.20
N THR A 187 -29.19 -23.66 -0.92
CA THR A 187 -29.81 -23.40 -2.23
C THR A 187 -31.25 -23.90 -2.28
N GLU A 188 -31.54 -25.06 -1.67
CA GLU A 188 -32.89 -25.63 -1.66
C GLU A 188 -33.85 -24.79 -0.81
N ALA A 189 -33.42 -24.35 0.38
CA ALA A 189 -34.23 -23.50 1.24
C ALA A 189 -34.44 -22.10 0.62
N SER A 190 -33.41 -21.54 -0.01
CA SER A 190 -33.52 -20.29 -0.77
C SER A 190 -34.51 -20.42 -1.93
N PHE A 191 -34.39 -21.48 -2.74
CA PHE A 191 -35.34 -21.76 -3.83
C PHE A 191 -36.79 -21.86 -3.34
N ARG A 192 -37.05 -22.59 -2.27
CA ARG A 192 -38.39 -22.72 -1.68
C ARG A 192 -38.91 -21.40 -1.13
N SER A 193 -38.05 -20.60 -0.51
CA SER A 193 -38.40 -19.26 0.01
C SER A 193 -38.76 -18.29 -1.12
N ILE A 194 -38.08 -18.39 -2.27
CA ILE A 194 -38.41 -17.62 -3.48
C ILE A 194 -39.76 -18.05 -4.07
N ARG A 195 -40.11 -19.34 -3.98
CA ARG A 195 -41.38 -19.88 -4.51
C ARG A 195 -42.58 -19.67 -3.58
N ALA A 196 -42.34 -19.44 -2.29
CA ALA A 196 -43.35 -19.16 -1.27
C ALA A 196 -42.95 -17.91 -0.45
N PRO A 197 -42.92 -16.73 -1.10
CA PRO A 197 -42.38 -15.50 -0.52
C PRO A 197 -43.10 -15.03 0.75
N GLU A 198 -44.36 -15.40 0.93
CA GLU A 198 -45.19 -15.06 2.08
C GLU A 198 -44.92 -15.92 3.32
N LYS A 199 -44.18 -17.04 3.18
CA LYS A 199 -43.90 -17.94 4.30
C LYS A 199 -42.70 -17.47 5.12
N PRO A 200 -42.73 -17.64 6.45
CA PRO A 200 -41.55 -17.43 7.29
C PRO A 200 -40.38 -18.30 6.81
N VAL A 201 -39.20 -17.70 6.65
CA VAL A 201 -38.03 -18.41 6.11
C VAL A 201 -37.64 -19.59 6.99
N MET A 202 -37.73 -19.45 8.31
CA MET A 202 -37.39 -20.54 9.23
C MET A 202 -38.35 -21.73 9.15
N ASP A 203 -39.61 -21.52 8.77
CA ASP A 203 -40.55 -22.62 8.50
C ASP A 203 -40.16 -23.36 7.20
N VAL A 204 -39.69 -22.61 6.20
CA VAL A 204 -39.19 -23.20 4.95
C VAL A 204 -37.94 -24.03 5.21
N VAL A 205 -36.98 -23.51 5.99
CA VAL A 205 -35.76 -24.24 6.37
C VAL A 205 -36.08 -25.49 7.18
N ALA A 206 -37.07 -25.43 8.08
CA ALA A 206 -37.51 -26.59 8.85
C ALA A 206 -38.06 -27.73 7.98
N ALA A 207 -38.55 -27.43 6.77
CA ALA A 207 -39.07 -28.41 5.82
C ALA A 207 -38.01 -28.96 4.83
N VAL A 208 -36.77 -28.46 4.87
CA VAL A 208 -35.64 -29.00 4.08
C VAL A 208 -34.90 -30.04 4.92
N THR A 209 -34.53 -31.18 4.32
CA THR A 209 -33.84 -32.27 5.02
C THR A 209 -32.44 -31.85 5.47
N ASP A 210 -31.97 -32.41 6.58
CA ASP A 210 -30.63 -32.13 7.10
C ASP A 210 -29.55 -32.52 6.08
N ASP A 211 -29.72 -33.62 5.34
CA ASP A 211 -28.78 -34.05 4.29
C ASP A 211 -28.55 -32.97 3.23
N LEU A 212 -29.61 -32.26 2.81
CA LEU A 212 -29.52 -31.21 1.80
C LEU A 212 -28.84 -29.95 2.35
N LEU A 213 -29.03 -29.66 3.64
CA LEU A 213 -28.41 -28.52 4.31
C LEU A 213 -26.92 -28.81 4.59
N SER A 214 -26.59 -29.97 5.13
CA SER A 214 -25.21 -30.37 5.46
C SER A 214 -24.33 -30.53 4.22
N ALA A 215 -24.91 -30.90 3.07
CA ALA A 215 -24.21 -30.95 1.79
C ALA A 215 -23.67 -29.58 1.33
N GLU A 216 -24.12 -28.48 1.96
CA GLU A 216 -23.67 -27.11 1.70
C GLU A 216 -23.11 -26.45 2.96
N ALA A 217 -22.71 -27.25 3.95
CA ALA A 217 -22.22 -26.80 5.25
C ALA A 217 -23.20 -25.91 6.03
N ILE A 218 -24.51 -26.06 5.80
CA ILE A 218 -25.55 -25.32 6.50
C ILE A 218 -25.99 -26.07 7.76
N ASP A 219 -25.75 -25.47 8.92
CA ASP A 219 -26.25 -25.94 10.22
C ASP A 219 -27.51 -25.17 10.61
N ARG A 220 -28.67 -25.85 10.54
CA ARG A 220 -29.98 -25.27 10.88
C ARG A 220 -29.98 -24.63 12.28
N THR A 221 -29.28 -25.21 13.24
CA THR A 221 -29.29 -24.77 14.64
C THR A 221 -28.57 -23.43 14.83
N ARG A 222 -27.63 -23.10 13.93
CA ARG A 222 -26.84 -21.86 13.98
C ARG A 222 -27.50 -20.70 13.25
N LEU A 223 -28.46 -20.94 12.35
CA LEU A 223 -29.07 -19.88 11.52
C LEU A 223 -29.70 -18.74 12.33
N PRO A 224 -30.48 -18.99 13.41
CA PRO A 224 -31.07 -17.91 14.20
C PRO A 224 -30.02 -17.08 14.95
N LEU A 225 -28.83 -17.64 15.20
CA LEU A 225 -27.73 -16.94 15.86
C LEU A 225 -26.93 -16.11 14.85
N ARG A 226 -26.61 -16.72 13.69
CA ARG A 226 -25.73 -16.16 12.67
C ARG A 226 -26.39 -15.06 11.85
N TYR A 227 -27.70 -15.17 11.61
CA TYR A 227 -28.45 -14.29 10.71
C TYR A 227 -29.71 -13.72 11.37
N LYS A 228 -29.69 -13.51 12.69
CA LYS A 228 -30.84 -13.00 13.45
C LYS A 228 -31.48 -11.76 12.82
N ASP A 229 -30.66 -10.82 12.34
CA ASP A 229 -31.11 -9.54 11.79
C ASP A 229 -31.84 -9.71 10.45
N TYR A 230 -31.64 -10.87 9.79
CA TYR A 230 -32.27 -11.22 8.52
C TYR A 230 -33.39 -12.24 8.65
N LEU A 231 -33.34 -13.19 9.58
CA LEU A 231 -34.23 -14.35 9.59
C LEU A 231 -35.33 -14.31 10.66
N ASP A 232 -35.17 -13.55 11.75
CA ASP A 232 -36.08 -13.62 12.89
C ASP A 232 -37.50 -13.16 12.56
N GLY A 233 -38.44 -14.12 12.50
CA GLY A 233 -39.86 -13.89 12.23
C GLY A 233 -40.21 -13.41 10.81
N LYS A 234 -39.23 -13.31 9.90
CA LYS A 234 -39.40 -12.69 8.58
C LYS A 234 -39.80 -13.67 7.49
N THR A 235 -40.64 -13.21 6.57
CA THR A 235 -41.05 -13.95 5.37
C THR A 235 -39.95 -13.93 4.29
N GLY A 236 -40.02 -14.85 3.31
CA GLY A 236 -39.08 -14.88 2.19
C GLY A 236 -38.95 -13.53 1.46
N GLU A 237 -40.07 -12.81 1.27
CA GLU A 237 -40.09 -11.48 0.67
C GLU A 237 -39.36 -10.43 1.53
N GLU A 238 -39.64 -10.41 2.84
CA GLU A 238 -39.03 -9.47 3.78
C GLU A 238 -37.51 -9.70 3.88
N VAL A 239 -37.07 -10.96 3.90
CA VAL A 239 -35.65 -11.31 3.94
C VAL A 239 -34.95 -10.90 2.64
N LEU A 240 -35.52 -11.22 1.46
CA LEU A 240 -34.93 -10.82 0.18
C LEU A 240 -34.86 -9.30 0.02
N SER A 241 -35.87 -8.58 0.50
CA SER A 241 -35.89 -7.12 0.51
C SER A 241 -34.79 -6.54 1.42
N ALA A 242 -34.66 -7.07 2.63
CA ALA A 242 -33.62 -6.66 3.58
C ALA A 242 -32.20 -6.93 3.04
N ILE A 243 -31.97 -8.11 2.46
CA ILE A 243 -30.69 -8.45 1.83
C ILE A 243 -30.41 -7.54 0.63
N THR A 244 -31.42 -7.25 -0.20
CA THR A 244 -31.27 -6.34 -1.34
C THR A 244 -30.84 -4.94 -0.88
N ALA A 245 -31.47 -4.40 0.16
CA ALA A 245 -31.12 -3.10 0.70
C ALA A 245 -29.71 -3.07 1.30
N ALA A 246 -29.32 -4.12 2.03
CA ALA A 246 -28.00 -4.25 2.61
C ALA A 246 -26.90 -4.38 1.54
N LEU A 247 -27.13 -5.22 0.52
CA LEU A 247 -26.22 -5.36 -0.62
C LEU A 247 -26.12 -4.06 -1.42
N GLN A 248 -27.23 -3.35 -1.64
CA GLN A 248 -27.20 -2.07 -2.35
C GLN A 248 -26.37 -1.04 -1.59
N THR A 249 -26.54 -0.95 -0.27
CA THR A 249 -25.73 -0.07 0.59
C THR A 249 -24.25 -0.44 0.48
N SER A 250 -23.91 -1.72 0.63
CA SER A 250 -22.54 -2.21 0.49
C SER A 250 -21.95 -1.97 -0.90
N LEU A 251 -22.73 -2.14 -1.95
CA LEU A 251 -22.32 -1.86 -3.33
C LEU A 251 -22.05 -0.37 -3.49
N ASP A 252 -22.91 0.51 -2.99
CA ASP A 252 -22.73 1.96 -3.13
C ASP A 252 -21.50 2.45 -2.37
N GLU A 253 -21.21 1.89 -1.20
CA GLU A 253 -20.01 2.19 -0.42
C GLU A 253 -18.71 1.71 -1.08
N THR A 254 -18.77 0.62 -1.85
CA THR A 254 -17.58 -0.04 -2.39
C THR A 254 -17.39 0.14 -3.89
N ARG A 255 -18.40 0.65 -4.61
CA ARG A 255 -18.43 0.75 -6.09
C ARG A 255 -17.22 1.45 -6.66
N SER A 256 -16.84 2.61 -6.11
CA SER A 256 -15.69 3.38 -6.59
C SER A 256 -14.37 2.64 -6.35
N VAL A 257 -14.26 1.95 -5.23
CA VAL A 257 -13.06 1.18 -4.84
C VAL A 257 -12.87 -0.02 -5.77
N ILE A 258 -13.92 -0.79 -6.03
CA ILE A 258 -13.82 -1.98 -6.88
C ILE A 258 -13.83 -1.66 -8.38
N ALA A 259 -14.53 -0.61 -8.81
CA ALA A 259 -14.41 -0.10 -10.17
C ALA A 259 -12.99 0.44 -10.43
N GLY A 260 -12.38 1.10 -9.43
CA GLY A 260 -10.97 1.44 -9.45
C GLY A 260 -10.07 0.20 -9.55
N ALA A 261 -10.33 -0.84 -8.77
CA ALA A 261 -9.55 -2.09 -8.83
C ALA A 261 -9.72 -2.88 -10.15
N GLY A 262 -10.86 -2.73 -10.84
CA GLY A 262 -11.16 -3.40 -12.11
C GLY A 262 -10.88 -2.57 -13.39
N ALA A 263 -10.78 -1.24 -13.28
CA ALA A 263 -10.41 -0.33 -14.37
C ALA A 263 -8.92 0.05 -14.35
N GLN A 264 -8.23 -0.26 -13.26
CA GLN A 264 -6.78 -0.25 -13.16
C GLN A 264 -6.28 -1.68 -13.42
N PRO A 265 -5.10 -1.88 -14.03
CA PRO A 265 -4.40 -3.17 -13.96
C PRO A 265 -4.39 -3.64 -12.50
N ILE A 266 -4.51 -4.95 -12.25
CA ILE A 266 -4.31 -5.52 -10.92
C ILE A 266 -2.94 -5.07 -10.44
N GLU A 267 -2.90 -4.06 -9.58
CA GLU A 267 -1.65 -3.48 -9.14
C GLU A 267 -1.25 -4.28 -7.89
N PHE A 268 -0.30 -5.20 -8.05
CA PHE A 268 0.40 -5.81 -6.92
C PHE A 268 1.27 -4.73 -6.27
N PRO A 269 1.46 -4.72 -4.93
CA PRO A 269 2.55 -3.95 -4.36
C PRO A 269 3.84 -4.47 -4.99
N SER A 270 4.49 -3.63 -5.78
CA SER A 270 5.74 -3.95 -6.44
C SER A 270 6.87 -3.96 -5.41
N GLY A 271 7.49 -5.12 -5.20
CA GLY A 271 8.78 -5.23 -4.51
C GLY A 271 9.94 -4.70 -5.39
N PRO A 272 11.04 -4.18 -4.81
CA PRO A 272 11.85 -3.15 -5.45
C PRO A 272 13.20 -3.64 -5.99
N VAL A 273 13.72 -3.05 -7.08
CA VAL A 273 15.16 -2.83 -7.28
C VAL A 273 15.38 -1.48 -7.97
N GLY A 274 16.33 -0.71 -7.45
CA GLY A 274 16.47 0.73 -7.67
C GLY A 274 16.52 1.20 -9.12
N GLU A 275 15.72 2.23 -9.41
CA GLU A 275 16.15 3.52 -9.96
C GLU A 275 15.00 4.52 -9.82
N ALA A 276 15.32 5.80 -9.72
CA ALA A 276 14.38 6.86 -9.44
C ALA A 276 13.33 7.00 -10.57
N THR A 277 12.08 6.60 -10.35
CA THR A 277 10.98 7.05 -11.21
C THR A 277 9.77 7.49 -10.40
N SER A 278 9.52 8.78 -10.48
CA SER A 278 8.24 9.42 -10.19
C SER A 278 7.15 8.89 -11.13
N SER A 279 5.93 8.79 -10.62
CA SER A 279 4.66 8.65 -11.32
C SER A 279 4.41 7.32 -12.06
N SER A 280 3.37 6.62 -11.64
CA SER A 280 2.65 5.61 -12.42
C SER A 280 1.81 6.23 -13.55
N ASP A 281 2.16 7.43 -14.05
CA ASP A 281 1.27 8.24 -14.89
C ASP A 281 1.72 8.35 -16.36
N PHE A 282 2.68 7.53 -16.81
CA PHE A 282 3.08 7.48 -18.22
C PHE A 282 1.94 6.96 -19.10
N VAL A 283 1.35 7.84 -19.91
CA VAL A 283 0.18 7.54 -20.76
C VAL A 283 0.57 7.13 -22.17
N THR A 284 1.77 7.53 -22.62
CA THR A 284 2.29 7.15 -23.94
C THR A 284 3.79 6.92 -23.87
N ALA A 285 4.30 6.02 -24.69
CA ALA A 285 5.73 5.87 -24.89
C ALA A 285 6.07 5.51 -26.34
N LYS A 286 7.23 5.94 -26.83
CA LYS A 286 7.69 5.61 -28.19
C LYS A 286 9.20 5.55 -28.30
N LEU A 287 9.69 4.82 -29.29
CA LEU A 287 11.09 4.86 -29.71
C LEU A 287 11.38 6.23 -30.34
N THR A 288 12.29 7.01 -29.75
CA THR A 288 12.64 8.36 -30.24
C THR A 288 14.02 8.44 -30.86
N ALA A 289 14.91 7.49 -30.55
CA ALA A 289 16.22 7.32 -31.18
C ALA A 289 16.71 5.87 -31.01
N PRO A 290 17.81 5.44 -31.67
CA PRO A 290 18.37 4.11 -31.47
C PRO A 290 18.60 3.82 -29.98
N LYS A 291 18.07 2.67 -29.51
CA LYS A 291 18.09 2.26 -28.10
C LYS A 291 17.62 3.36 -27.13
N THR A 292 16.64 4.18 -27.54
CA THR A 292 16.11 5.29 -26.73
C THR A 292 14.59 5.31 -26.77
N VAL A 293 13.95 5.09 -25.62
CA VAL A 293 12.49 5.17 -25.45
C VAL A 293 12.17 6.42 -24.65
N THR A 294 11.16 7.16 -25.10
CA THR A 294 10.66 8.33 -24.39
C THR A 294 9.24 8.04 -23.93
N TYR A 295 9.05 8.12 -22.62
CA TYR A 295 7.79 8.03 -21.92
C TYR A 295 7.26 9.44 -21.66
N THR A 296 5.97 9.65 -21.90
CA THR A 296 5.28 10.92 -21.66
C THR A 296 4.13 10.65 -20.71
N ALA A 297 4.12 11.35 -19.58
CA ALA A 297 3.07 11.25 -18.57
C ALA A 297 1.91 12.19 -18.85
N ALA A 298 0.79 11.92 -18.19
CA ALA A 298 -0.42 12.73 -18.31
C ALA A 298 -0.18 14.20 -17.93
N ASP A 299 0.73 14.45 -17.00
CA ASP A 299 1.17 15.78 -16.55
C ASP A 299 2.17 16.46 -17.51
N GLY A 300 2.44 15.85 -18.67
CA GLY A 300 3.39 16.32 -19.66
C GLY A 300 4.86 16.09 -19.29
N SER A 301 5.14 15.45 -18.15
CA SER A 301 6.50 15.07 -17.80
C SER A 301 7.03 13.98 -18.74
N VAL A 302 8.33 14.02 -18.96
CA VAL A 302 9.00 13.21 -19.97
C VAL A 302 10.15 12.45 -19.31
N MET A 303 10.12 11.14 -19.45
CA MET A 303 11.23 10.27 -19.07
C MET A 303 11.87 9.68 -20.32
N VAL A 304 13.19 9.77 -20.41
CA VAL A 304 13.96 9.22 -21.52
C VAL A 304 14.86 8.11 -20.99
N ARG A 305 14.65 6.89 -21.47
CA ARG A 305 15.50 5.72 -21.21
C ARG A 305 16.38 5.41 -22.41
N LYS A 306 17.70 5.36 -22.21
CA LYS A 306 18.69 5.12 -23.25
C LYS A 306 19.67 4.00 -22.86
N GLY A 307 20.05 3.15 -23.81
CA GLY A 307 20.96 2.01 -23.52
C GLY A 307 20.23 0.86 -22.81
N GLY A 308 20.93 0.02 -22.04
CA GLY A 308 20.31 -1.11 -21.32
C GLY A 308 19.75 -2.24 -22.22
N SER A 309 18.98 -3.17 -21.62
CA SER A 309 18.26 -4.23 -22.34
C SER A 309 16.95 -3.71 -22.95
N ILE A 310 16.37 -4.47 -23.89
CA ILE A 310 15.06 -4.14 -24.49
C ILE A 310 13.99 -4.17 -23.40
N ALA A 311 13.95 -5.24 -22.59
CA ALA A 311 13.03 -5.40 -21.47
C ALA A 311 13.04 -4.21 -20.52
N TRP A 312 14.22 -3.73 -20.11
CA TRP A 312 14.34 -2.54 -19.25
C TRP A 312 13.87 -1.25 -19.93
N ARG A 313 14.29 -1.00 -21.17
CA ARG A 313 13.92 0.23 -21.90
C ARG A 313 12.44 0.37 -22.16
N GLN A 314 11.72 -0.75 -22.21
CA GLN A 314 10.31 -0.81 -22.60
C GLN A 314 9.41 -1.22 -21.44
N ASN A 315 9.96 -1.39 -20.23
CA ASN A 315 9.22 -1.94 -19.08
C ASN A 315 8.52 -3.27 -19.42
N ASN A 316 9.13 -4.07 -20.28
CA ASN A 316 8.54 -5.28 -20.83
C ASN A 316 9.39 -6.50 -20.43
N PRO A 317 9.32 -6.94 -19.16
CA PRO A 317 10.15 -8.03 -18.63
C PRO A 317 9.96 -9.35 -19.37
N GLY A 318 8.85 -9.53 -20.09
CA GLY A 318 8.57 -10.72 -20.89
C GLY A 318 8.89 -10.58 -22.37
N ASN A 319 9.37 -9.42 -22.85
CA ASN A 319 9.47 -9.12 -24.28
C ASN A 319 8.17 -9.48 -25.04
N ILE A 320 7.01 -9.12 -24.47
CA ILE A 320 5.68 -9.35 -25.07
C ILE A 320 5.56 -8.51 -26.35
N ARG A 321 5.08 -9.12 -27.43
CA ARG A 321 4.87 -8.45 -28.72
C ARG A 321 3.64 -7.53 -28.70
N PRO A 322 3.64 -6.41 -29.45
CA PRO A 322 2.49 -5.52 -29.54
C PRO A 322 1.30 -6.20 -30.22
N GLY A 323 0.10 -5.82 -29.81
CA GLY A 323 -1.17 -6.36 -30.32
C GLY A 323 -2.30 -6.26 -29.29
N ASN A 324 -3.48 -6.76 -29.64
CA ASN A 324 -4.69 -6.63 -28.82
C ASN A 324 -4.50 -7.10 -27.37
N PHE A 325 -3.76 -8.19 -27.17
CA PHE A 325 -3.40 -8.67 -25.83
C PHE A 325 -2.63 -7.59 -25.05
N SER A 326 -1.45 -7.16 -25.53
CA SER A 326 -0.62 -6.17 -24.84
C SER A 326 -1.36 -4.85 -24.59
N THR A 327 -2.16 -4.37 -25.56
CA THR A 327 -2.94 -3.14 -25.42
C THR A 327 -4.03 -3.28 -24.35
N THR A 328 -4.74 -4.39 -24.32
CA THR A 328 -5.78 -4.66 -23.29
C THR A 328 -5.16 -4.85 -21.90
N HIS A 329 -3.87 -5.18 -21.83
CA HIS A 329 -3.13 -5.42 -20.58
C HIS A 329 -2.13 -4.29 -20.27
N GLY A 330 -2.42 -3.07 -20.72
CA GLY A 330 -1.76 -1.85 -20.23
C GLY A 330 -0.55 -1.37 -21.02
N ALA A 331 -0.29 -1.88 -22.23
CA ALA A 331 0.75 -1.30 -23.09
C ALA A 331 0.38 0.13 -23.54
N ILE A 332 1.34 1.05 -23.44
CA ILE A 332 1.21 2.49 -23.76
C ILE A 332 1.98 2.89 -25.02
N GLY A 333 2.55 1.92 -25.73
CA GLY A 333 3.30 2.14 -26.95
C GLY A 333 3.98 0.89 -27.47
N GLU A 334 4.79 1.07 -28.50
CA GLU A 334 5.57 0.01 -29.12
C GLU A 334 6.95 0.54 -29.57
N ALA A 335 7.95 -0.32 -29.53
CA ALA A 335 9.30 -0.01 -30.01
C ALA A 335 9.93 -1.26 -30.65
N GLY A 336 10.04 -1.23 -31.99
CA GLY A 336 10.48 -2.40 -32.75
C GLY A 336 9.40 -3.50 -32.71
N ASN A 337 9.77 -4.70 -32.29
CA ASN A 337 8.87 -5.86 -32.27
C ASN A 337 8.16 -6.09 -30.93
N PHE A 338 8.28 -5.15 -29.98
CA PHE A 338 7.86 -5.35 -28.59
C PHE A 338 7.03 -4.18 -28.07
N ALA A 339 6.05 -4.52 -27.22
CA ALA A 339 5.20 -3.56 -26.54
C ALA A 339 6.00 -2.76 -25.50
N ILE A 340 5.57 -1.54 -25.23
CA ILE A 340 6.07 -0.70 -24.14
C ILE A 340 4.98 -0.60 -23.08
N PHE A 341 5.31 -0.97 -21.85
CA PHE A 341 4.42 -0.82 -20.70
C PHE A 341 4.78 0.43 -19.88
N PRO A 342 3.85 1.00 -19.11
CA PRO A 342 4.11 2.19 -18.30
C PRO A 342 5.12 1.93 -17.18
N SER A 343 5.16 0.70 -16.66
CA SER A 343 6.07 0.26 -15.60
C SER A 343 6.40 -1.22 -15.73
N GLU A 344 7.51 -1.63 -15.11
CA GLU A 344 7.95 -3.03 -15.06
C GLU A 344 6.89 -3.94 -14.48
N SER A 345 6.16 -3.49 -13.44
CA SER A 345 5.09 -4.25 -12.81
C SER A 345 3.96 -4.55 -13.80
N VAL A 346 3.49 -3.56 -14.56
CA VAL A 346 2.44 -3.76 -15.56
C VAL A 346 2.90 -4.72 -16.65
N GLY A 347 4.16 -4.61 -17.09
CA GLY A 347 4.72 -5.56 -18.04
C GLY A 347 4.90 -6.97 -17.47
N PHE A 348 5.16 -7.12 -16.16
CA PHE A 348 5.25 -8.40 -15.48
C PHE A 348 3.87 -9.04 -15.28
N ASP A 349 2.86 -8.25 -14.91
CA ASP A 349 1.48 -8.70 -14.80
C ASP A 349 0.95 -9.18 -16.15
N ALA A 350 1.34 -8.50 -17.24
CA ALA A 350 1.04 -8.96 -18.58
C ALA A 350 1.63 -10.36 -18.88
N ILE A 351 2.75 -10.77 -18.26
CA ILE A 351 3.26 -12.15 -18.37
C ILE A 351 2.30 -13.12 -17.67
N LEU A 352 1.92 -12.82 -16.43
CA LEU A 352 1.03 -13.69 -15.65
C LEU A 352 -0.32 -13.85 -16.35
N GLN A 353 -0.89 -12.74 -16.83
CA GLN A 353 -2.15 -12.74 -17.59
C GLN A 353 -2.04 -13.47 -18.92
N LEU A 354 -0.87 -13.41 -19.58
CA LEU A 354 -0.63 -14.16 -20.80
C LEU A 354 -0.65 -15.66 -20.53
N LEU A 355 0.05 -16.10 -19.47
CA LEU A 355 0.16 -17.49 -19.05
C LEU A 355 -1.19 -18.05 -18.58
N SER A 356 -1.96 -17.29 -17.79
CA SER A 356 -3.33 -17.66 -17.37
C SER A 356 -4.37 -17.51 -18.47
N GLY A 357 -4.00 -16.88 -19.59
CA GLY A 357 -4.92 -16.61 -20.69
C GLY A 357 -5.28 -17.87 -21.48
N PRO A 358 -6.38 -17.85 -22.26
CA PRO A 358 -6.83 -18.99 -23.06
C PRO A 358 -5.80 -19.54 -24.05
N SER A 359 -4.80 -18.73 -24.40
CA SER A 359 -3.71 -19.13 -25.30
C SER A 359 -2.63 -20.00 -24.65
N TYR A 360 -2.53 -20.01 -23.32
CA TYR A 360 -1.45 -20.65 -22.57
C TYR A 360 -1.93 -21.54 -21.43
N ARG A 361 -3.08 -21.23 -20.80
CA ARG A 361 -3.55 -21.91 -19.59
C ARG A 361 -3.65 -23.43 -19.72
N ASP A 362 -4.03 -23.94 -20.89
CA ASP A 362 -4.21 -25.38 -21.13
C ASP A 362 -2.94 -26.06 -21.67
N LEU A 363 -1.82 -25.34 -21.74
CA LEU A 363 -0.51 -25.87 -22.15
C LEU A 363 0.26 -26.36 -20.93
N THR A 364 1.17 -27.31 -21.15
CA THR A 364 2.23 -27.63 -20.19
C THR A 364 3.28 -26.52 -20.19
N LEU A 365 4.09 -26.40 -19.14
CA LEU A 365 5.23 -25.47 -19.08
C LEU A 365 6.10 -25.57 -20.35
N GLU A 366 6.44 -26.79 -20.77
CA GLU A 366 7.21 -27.03 -21.99
C GLU A 366 6.51 -26.49 -23.25
N LYS A 367 5.22 -26.80 -23.43
CA LYS A 367 4.45 -26.32 -24.60
C LYS A 367 4.25 -24.80 -24.57
N ALA A 368 4.07 -24.22 -23.38
CA ALA A 368 4.00 -22.79 -23.18
C ALA A 368 5.31 -22.13 -23.65
N MET A 369 6.48 -22.66 -23.27
CA MET A 369 7.76 -22.09 -23.69
C MET A 369 8.10 -22.31 -25.16
N LEU A 370 7.72 -23.46 -25.75
CA LEU A 370 7.80 -23.68 -27.20
C LEU A 370 6.98 -22.65 -27.99
N LYS A 371 5.84 -22.22 -27.45
CA LYS A 371 5.02 -21.16 -28.03
C LYS A 371 5.58 -19.76 -27.76
N TYR A 372 6.13 -19.53 -26.56
CA TYR A 372 6.60 -18.23 -26.12
C TYR A 372 7.89 -17.81 -26.83
N ALA A 373 8.84 -18.73 -26.94
CA ALA A 373 10.15 -18.51 -27.55
C ALA A 373 10.49 -19.68 -28.49
N PRO A 374 9.87 -19.74 -29.69
CA PRO A 374 10.02 -20.88 -30.60
C PRO A 374 11.45 -21.01 -31.15
N PRO A 375 11.96 -22.24 -31.35
CA PRO A 375 13.28 -22.46 -31.95
C PRO A 375 13.42 -21.89 -33.36
N GLU A 376 12.31 -21.80 -34.12
CA GLU A 376 12.32 -21.23 -35.48
C GLU A 376 12.79 -19.77 -35.51
N ASP A 377 12.60 -19.03 -34.41
CA ASP A 377 13.07 -17.66 -34.23
C ASP A 377 14.54 -17.59 -33.75
N SER A 378 15.30 -18.69 -33.90
CA SER A 378 16.69 -18.85 -33.43
C SER A 378 16.86 -18.79 -31.89
N ASN A 379 15.81 -19.15 -31.15
CA ASN A 379 15.87 -19.26 -29.69
C ASN A 379 16.43 -20.62 -29.25
N ASN A 380 17.17 -20.66 -28.15
CA ASN A 380 17.50 -21.93 -27.49
C ASN A 380 16.42 -22.31 -26.46
N THR A 381 15.23 -22.65 -26.94
CA THR A 381 14.05 -22.90 -26.10
C THR A 381 14.27 -24.01 -25.08
N GLU A 382 15.02 -25.06 -25.43
CA GLU A 382 15.32 -26.15 -24.50
C GLU A 382 16.15 -25.66 -23.32
N GLN A 383 17.16 -24.82 -23.56
CA GLN A 383 17.94 -24.22 -22.48
C GLN A 383 17.10 -23.27 -21.63
N TYR A 384 16.13 -22.57 -22.23
CA TYR A 384 15.16 -21.75 -21.51
C TYR A 384 14.31 -22.62 -20.57
N ILE A 385 13.71 -23.69 -21.07
CA ILE A 385 12.92 -24.64 -20.27
C ILE A 385 13.74 -25.20 -19.11
N VAL A 386 14.97 -25.68 -19.39
CA VAL A 386 15.88 -26.20 -18.35
C VAL A 386 16.17 -25.14 -17.28
N ALA A 387 16.39 -23.88 -17.68
CA ALA A 387 16.65 -22.80 -16.75
C ALA A 387 15.44 -22.48 -15.87
N ILE A 388 14.22 -22.55 -16.40
CA ILE A 388 12.98 -22.34 -15.62
C ILE A 388 12.79 -23.49 -14.64
N VAL A 389 12.82 -24.74 -15.12
CA VAL A 389 12.65 -25.94 -14.28
C VAL A 389 13.68 -25.96 -13.14
N SER A 390 14.94 -25.64 -13.44
CA SER A 390 15.99 -25.61 -12.42
C SER A 390 15.81 -24.49 -11.38
N GLN A 391 15.15 -23.38 -11.73
CA GLN A 391 14.94 -22.25 -10.82
C GLN A 391 13.68 -22.40 -9.97
N THR A 392 12.63 -22.99 -10.54
CA THR A 392 11.30 -23.02 -9.92
C THR A 392 10.95 -24.38 -9.33
N GLY A 393 11.61 -25.45 -9.77
CA GLY A 393 11.24 -26.82 -9.44
C GLY A 393 9.97 -27.31 -10.13
N ILE A 394 9.35 -26.49 -10.99
CA ILE A 394 8.10 -26.83 -11.69
C ILE A 394 8.40 -27.86 -12.78
N ALA A 395 7.62 -28.95 -12.82
CA ALA A 395 7.78 -30.01 -13.81
C ALA A 395 7.47 -29.53 -15.24
N ARG A 396 8.16 -30.09 -16.24
CA ARG A 396 8.00 -29.72 -17.67
C ARG A 396 6.57 -29.95 -18.18
N ASP A 397 5.90 -30.97 -17.67
CA ASP A 397 4.55 -31.40 -18.02
C ASP A 397 3.47 -30.78 -17.12
N ARG A 398 3.83 -29.93 -16.16
CA ARG A 398 2.86 -29.17 -15.34
C ARG A 398 2.02 -28.28 -16.23
N VAL A 399 0.70 -28.50 -16.23
CA VAL A 399 -0.28 -27.67 -16.95
C VAL A 399 -0.41 -26.31 -16.25
N VAL A 400 -0.38 -25.23 -17.02
CA VAL A 400 -0.35 -23.86 -16.49
C VAL A 400 -1.60 -23.52 -15.66
N SER A 401 -2.79 -23.96 -16.08
CA SER A 401 -4.05 -23.75 -15.34
C SER A 401 -4.12 -24.49 -14.01
N GLY A 402 -3.34 -25.57 -13.85
CA GLY A 402 -3.22 -26.28 -12.59
C GLY A 402 -2.18 -25.66 -11.65
N MET A 403 -1.36 -24.70 -12.10
CA MET A 403 -0.32 -24.09 -11.27
C MET A 403 -0.94 -23.25 -10.15
N SER A 404 -0.38 -23.36 -8.94
CA SER A 404 -0.70 -22.42 -7.87
C SER A 404 -0.25 -21.01 -8.26
N ARG A 405 -0.76 -20.00 -7.54
CA ARG A 405 -0.35 -18.62 -7.77
C ARG A 405 1.15 -18.42 -7.62
N GLU A 406 1.75 -19.10 -6.65
CA GLU A 406 3.18 -19.08 -6.37
C GLU A 406 3.97 -19.72 -7.50
N GLU A 407 3.52 -20.88 -8.01
CA GLU A 407 4.13 -21.55 -9.17
C GLU A 407 4.07 -20.66 -10.42
N LEU A 408 2.90 -20.08 -10.71
CA LEU A 408 2.71 -19.20 -11.86
C LEU A 408 3.57 -17.93 -11.75
N THR A 409 3.68 -17.37 -10.55
CA THR A 409 4.53 -16.20 -10.29
C THR A 409 6.01 -16.56 -10.41
N ALA A 410 6.43 -17.72 -9.90
CA ALA A 410 7.80 -18.22 -10.05
C ALA A 410 8.15 -18.47 -11.53
N PHE A 411 7.19 -19.00 -12.31
CA PHE A 411 7.32 -19.17 -13.75
C PHE A 411 7.51 -17.82 -14.45
N GLY A 412 6.67 -16.83 -14.17
CA GLY A 412 6.83 -15.46 -14.69
C GLY A 412 8.16 -14.80 -14.31
N LYS A 413 8.63 -14.95 -13.06
CA LYS A 413 9.93 -14.45 -12.61
C LYS A 413 11.10 -15.12 -13.33
N ALA A 414 11.00 -16.41 -13.60
CA ALA A 414 12.02 -17.13 -14.35
C ALA A 414 12.09 -16.66 -15.81
N ILE A 415 10.94 -16.33 -16.43
CA ILE A 415 10.87 -15.66 -17.75
C ILE A 415 11.61 -14.32 -17.69
N GLN A 416 11.23 -13.43 -16.78
CA GLN A 416 11.86 -12.12 -16.60
C GLN A 416 13.39 -12.21 -16.46
N LYS A 417 13.87 -13.16 -15.65
CA LYS A 417 15.31 -13.36 -15.46
C LYS A 417 16.03 -13.81 -16.73
N HIS A 418 15.38 -14.66 -17.53
CA HIS A 418 15.95 -15.15 -18.79
C HIS A 418 15.98 -14.07 -19.87
N GLU A 419 14.92 -13.27 -20.00
CA GLU A 419 14.85 -12.14 -20.95
C GLU A 419 15.91 -11.05 -20.67
N GLY A 420 16.30 -10.93 -19.40
CA GLY A 420 17.44 -10.11 -18.98
C GLY A 420 17.10 -8.64 -18.75
N TRP A 421 17.50 -8.14 -17.59
CA TRP A 421 17.24 -6.77 -17.15
C TRP A 421 18.55 -6.00 -16.95
N THR A 422 19.05 -5.37 -18.02
CA THR A 422 20.25 -4.54 -17.94
C THR A 422 19.84 -3.08 -17.94
N VAL A 423 20.13 -2.40 -16.83
CA VAL A 423 19.80 -0.98 -16.65
C VAL A 423 20.66 -0.11 -17.58
N GLY A 424 20.03 0.92 -18.16
CA GLY A 424 20.68 1.93 -19.00
C GLY A 424 20.81 3.27 -18.28
N SER A 425 20.74 4.37 -19.02
CA SER A 425 20.67 5.72 -18.46
C SER A 425 19.25 6.27 -18.56
N GLU A 426 18.80 6.97 -17.53
CA GLU A 426 17.48 7.59 -17.47
C GLU A 426 17.58 9.10 -17.18
N THR A 427 16.72 9.88 -17.82
CA THR A 427 16.59 11.32 -17.54
C THR A 427 15.12 11.71 -17.47
N PHE A 428 14.74 12.45 -16.43
CA PHE A 428 13.37 12.95 -16.22
C PHE A 428 13.32 14.47 -16.43
N THR A 429 12.32 14.94 -17.19
CA THR A 429 12.04 16.35 -17.46
C THR A 429 10.59 16.63 -17.07
N PRO A 430 10.31 17.47 -16.06
CA PRO A 430 8.94 17.85 -15.70
C PRO A 430 8.19 18.55 -16.85
N GLY A 431 6.87 18.37 -16.94
CA GLY A 431 6.03 18.96 -17.99
C GLY A 431 5.87 20.47 -17.90
N PRO A 432 5.45 21.16 -18.99
CA PRO A 432 5.37 22.63 -19.03
C PRO A 432 4.30 23.27 -18.15
N ASP A 433 3.30 22.53 -17.66
CA ASP A 433 2.20 23.08 -16.86
C ASP A 433 1.86 22.16 -15.68
N GLY A 434 2.20 22.58 -14.47
CA GLY A 434 1.74 21.99 -13.21
C GLY A 434 0.26 22.27 -12.95
N ALA A 435 -0.61 21.89 -13.89
CA ALA A 435 -2.05 22.11 -13.85
C ALA A 435 -2.82 20.79 -14.06
N VAL A 436 -2.81 19.92 -13.04
CA VAL A 436 -3.94 19.01 -12.80
C VAL A 436 -4.51 19.37 -11.44
N SER A 437 -5.71 19.91 -11.47
CA SER A 437 -6.50 20.27 -10.31
C SER A 437 -6.82 19.04 -9.47
N GLY A 438 -6.26 18.98 -8.25
CA GLY A 438 -6.92 18.41 -7.09
C GLY A 438 -6.71 16.93 -6.75
N LEU A 439 -5.49 16.52 -6.37
CA LEU A 439 -5.25 15.51 -5.31
C LEU A 439 -3.93 15.89 -4.58
N GLY A 440 -4.00 16.09 -3.27
CA GLY A 440 -2.99 16.83 -2.49
C GLY A 440 -1.80 16.01 -1.98
N VAL A 441 -0.68 16.70 -1.70
CA VAL A 441 0.53 16.15 -1.08
C VAL A 441 0.22 15.36 0.21
N THR A 442 0.67 14.09 0.29
CA THR A 442 0.35 13.16 1.39
C THR A 442 1.28 13.35 2.59
N ALA A 443 0.85 12.87 3.78
CA ALA A 443 1.70 12.86 4.97
C ALA A 443 2.93 11.94 4.76
N ASP A 444 2.75 10.82 4.07
CA ASP A 444 3.82 9.85 3.80
C ASP A 444 4.93 10.46 2.94
N ALA A 445 4.60 11.31 1.96
CA ALA A 445 5.60 12.01 1.17
C ALA A 445 6.48 12.94 2.04
N ILE A 446 5.87 13.60 3.02
CA ILE A 446 6.58 14.46 3.98
C ILE A 446 7.49 13.62 4.88
N VAL A 447 6.97 12.53 5.44
CA VAL A 447 7.72 11.64 6.33
C VAL A 447 8.90 10.99 5.60
N LEU A 448 8.68 10.54 4.37
CA LEU A 448 9.72 9.94 3.55
C LEU A 448 10.85 10.94 3.29
N ALA A 449 10.52 12.15 2.83
CA ALA A 449 11.50 13.19 2.57
C ALA A 449 12.27 13.59 3.85
N ALA A 450 11.59 13.69 4.99
CA ALA A 450 12.23 13.98 6.27
C ALA A 450 13.17 12.86 6.74
N THR A 451 12.74 11.60 6.59
CA THR A 451 13.50 10.41 7.01
C THR A 451 14.74 10.22 6.16
N GLN A 452 14.66 10.42 4.83
CA GLN A 452 15.82 10.36 3.94
C GLN A 452 16.92 11.32 4.36
N GLU A 453 16.55 12.54 4.74
CA GLU A 453 17.54 13.51 5.24
C GLU A 453 18.07 13.11 6.62
N TRP A 454 17.23 12.63 7.53
CA TRP A 454 17.71 12.11 8.82
C TRP A 454 18.73 10.96 8.66
N GLU A 455 18.50 10.02 7.75
CA GLU A 455 19.43 8.93 7.46
C GLU A 455 20.73 9.42 6.84
N ARG A 456 20.64 10.34 5.86
CA ARG A 456 21.81 10.95 5.20
C ARG A 456 22.75 11.58 6.24
N TRP A 457 22.17 12.23 7.23
CA TRP A 457 22.84 12.88 8.36
C TRP A 457 23.22 11.92 9.50
N GLY A 458 23.21 10.61 9.26
CA GLY A 458 23.73 9.61 10.18
C GLY A 458 22.78 9.24 11.32
N LYS A 459 21.47 9.41 11.13
CA LYS A 459 20.43 8.95 12.06
C LYS A 459 20.54 9.57 13.46
N SER A 460 20.83 10.87 13.53
CA SER A 460 20.96 11.61 14.79
C SER A 460 19.65 11.59 15.61
N THR A 461 19.70 11.24 16.88
CA THR A 461 18.54 11.16 17.77
C THR A 461 18.70 12.02 19.03
N TRP A 462 17.58 12.50 19.55
CA TRP A 462 17.50 13.13 20.86
C TRP A 462 16.14 12.86 21.52
N ASN A 463 16.10 11.93 22.47
CA ASN A 463 14.93 11.70 23.29
C ASN A 463 14.90 12.74 24.42
N THR A 464 13.90 13.62 24.39
CA THR A 464 13.76 14.70 25.39
C THR A 464 13.17 14.22 26.72
N ILE A 465 12.50 13.06 26.70
CA ILE A 465 11.89 12.43 27.88
C ILE A 465 12.97 11.82 28.76
N THR A 466 13.90 11.07 28.15
CA THR A 466 14.99 10.38 28.86
C THR A 466 16.28 11.20 28.90
N GLY A 467 16.40 12.21 28.05
CA GLY A 467 17.63 12.96 27.82
C GLY A 467 18.65 12.24 26.92
N ALA A 468 18.35 11.01 26.48
CA ALA A 468 19.26 10.23 25.63
C ALA A 468 19.49 10.93 24.29
N LYS A 469 20.76 11.03 23.88
CA LYS A 469 21.15 11.80 22.69
C LYS A 469 22.32 11.13 21.98
N ALA A 470 22.19 10.91 20.68
CA ALA A 470 23.23 10.34 19.82
C ALA A 470 23.27 11.12 18.51
N ILE A 471 24.39 11.77 18.19
CA ILE A 471 24.52 12.57 16.97
C ILE A 471 25.43 11.82 16.00
N GLY A 472 24.92 11.54 14.80
CA GLY A 472 25.62 10.81 13.76
C GLY A 472 26.59 11.72 13.00
N LYS A 473 26.08 12.41 11.97
CA LYS A 473 26.85 13.40 11.20
C LYS A 473 26.36 14.79 11.52
N THR A 474 27.29 15.73 11.49
CA THR A 474 27.04 17.16 11.69
C THR A 474 27.42 17.94 10.43
N GLU A 475 27.09 19.21 10.41
CA GLU A 475 27.48 20.14 9.34
C GLU A 475 29.00 20.29 9.18
N THR A 476 29.76 19.99 10.24
CA THR A 476 31.22 19.95 10.24
C THR A 476 31.79 18.62 9.75
N SER A 477 30.94 17.61 9.50
CA SER A 477 31.35 16.37 8.85
C SER A 477 31.77 16.66 7.40
N PRO A 478 32.78 15.95 6.85
CA PRO A 478 33.28 16.20 5.51
C PRO A 478 32.17 16.26 4.45
N GLY A 479 32.08 17.40 3.74
CA GLY A 479 31.12 17.63 2.64
C GLY A 479 29.71 18.05 3.05
N PHE A 480 29.33 18.01 4.35
CA PHE A 480 27.96 18.31 4.77
C PHE A 480 27.62 19.81 4.75
N ALA A 481 28.58 20.70 5.05
CA ALA A 481 28.38 22.13 4.87
C ALA A 481 28.11 22.50 3.40
N ASP A 482 28.87 21.95 2.46
CA ASP A 482 28.63 22.14 1.02
C ASP A 482 27.28 21.56 0.61
N PHE A 483 26.92 20.37 1.10
CA PHE A 483 25.64 19.73 0.83
C PHE A 483 24.44 20.62 1.24
N VAL A 484 24.49 21.25 2.41
CA VAL A 484 23.45 22.20 2.85
C VAL A 484 23.25 23.30 1.81
N TYR A 485 24.33 23.84 1.24
CA TYR A 485 24.22 24.91 0.24
C TYR A 485 23.75 24.39 -1.11
N GLU A 486 24.48 23.40 -1.64
CA GLU A 486 24.32 22.88 -2.99
C GLU A 486 22.99 22.17 -3.19
N THR A 487 22.45 21.58 -2.12
CA THR A 487 21.17 20.86 -2.17
C THR A 487 20.05 21.69 -1.58
N TYR A 488 20.07 22.06 -0.29
CA TYR A 488 18.91 22.71 0.32
C TYR A 488 18.70 24.13 -0.20
N TYR A 489 19.73 24.96 -0.14
CA TYR A 489 19.63 26.35 -0.56
C TYR A 489 19.34 26.50 -2.06
N LYS A 490 20.10 25.83 -2.94
CA LYS A 490 19.88 25.94 -4.39
C LYS A 490 18.53 25.40 -4.84
N THR A 491 17.99 24.39 -4.15
CA THR A 491 16.67 23.84 -4.48
C THR A 491 15.56 24.81 -4.09
N VAL A 492 15.67 25.48 -2.95
CA VAL A 492 14.60 26.36 -2.44
C VAL A 492 14.71 27.79 -2.98
N VAL A 493 15.92 28.33 -3.11
CA VAL A 493 16.17 29.73 -3.50
C VAL A 493 16.48 29.81 -5.00
N LYS A 494 15.58 30.45 -5.77
CA LYS A 494 15.68 30.57 -7.25
C LYS A 494 16.96 31.24 -7.76
N SER A 495 17.63 32.08 -6.96
CA SER A 495 18.86 32.79 -7.35
C SER A 495 19.78 32.94 -6.14
N PRO A 496 20.56 31.90 -5.80
CA PRO A 496 21.37 31.89 -4.60
C PRO A 496 22.63 32.76 -4.81
N ASP A 497 22.79 33.79 -3.98
CA ASP A 497 23.93 34.70 -3.99
C ASP A 497 25.25 33.93 -3.75
N PRO A 498 26.20 33.94 -4.71
CA PRO A 498 27.48 33.24 -4.57
C PRO A 498 28.27 33.62 -3.31
N THR A 499 28.14 34.86 -2.83
CA THR A 499 28.80 35.34 -1.61
C THR A 499 28.22 34.72 -0.35
N LYS A 500 26.95 34.28 -0.41
CA LYS A 500 26.26 33.59 0.68
C LYS A 500 26.84 32.20 0.93
N LYS A 501 27.25 31.48 -0.13
CA LYS A 501 27.98 30.20 0.01
C LYS A 501 29.23 30.38 0.85
N ALA A 502 30.08 31.33 0.45
CA ALA A 502 31.34 31.60 1.15
C ALA A 502 31.11 32.02 2.62
N LYS A 503 30.12 32.88 2.88
CA LYS A 503 29.74 33.28 4.24
C LYS A 503 29.26 32.11 5.09
N MET A 504 28.46 31.22 4.51
CA MET A 504 27.94 30.03 5.20
C MET A 504 29.06 29.04 5.51
N LEU A 505 29.87 28.67 4.50
CA LEU A 505 31.00 27.76 4.69
C LEU A 505 31.95 28.29 5.77
N ARG A 506 32.30 29.58 5.72
CA ARG A 506 33.09 30.23 6.78
C ARG A 506 32.45 30.09 8.16
N ARG A 507 31.15 30.33 8.28
CA ARG A 507 30.43 30.26 9.56
C ARG A 507 30.26 28.84 10.11
N ILE A 508 30.35 27.82 9.27
CA ILE A 508 30.17 26.41 9.62
C ILE A 508 31.51 25.71 9.83
N GLN A 509 32.49 25.96 8.96
CA GLN A 509 33.74 25.20 8.87
C GLN A 509 34.95 25.96 9.45
N GLU A 510 34.97 27.29 9.40
CA GLU A 510 36.14 28.10 9.78
C GLU A 510 36.05 28.69 11.20
N LEU A 511 34.89 28.63 11.86
CA LEU A 511 34.70 29.13 13.23
C LEU A 511 34.70 27.97 14.23
N ASP A 512 35.33 28.17 15.39
CA ASP A 512 35.36 27.20 16.50
C ASP A 512 33.96 26.79 16.99
N THR A 513 32.97 27.64 16.76
CA THR A 513 31.55 27.35 17.00
C THR A 513 30.74 27.64 15.73
N PRO A 514 30.13 26.61 15.11
CA PRO A 514 29.23 26.82 13.98
C PRO A 514 28.04 27.69 14.38
N THR A 515 27.76 28.74 13.61
CA THR A 515 26.69 29.71 13.93
C THR A 515 25.71 29.98 12.79
N TYR A 516 25.80 29.26 11.68
CA TYR A 516 24.95 29.53 10.53
C TYR A 516 23.63 28.74 10.59
N PRO A 517 22.46 29.40 10.72
CA PRO A 517 21.20 28.67 10.82
C PRO A 517 20.75 28.17 9.44
N TRP A 518 20.60 26.85 9.29
CA TRP A 518 20.02 26.25 8.08
C TRP A 518 18.73 25.44 8.35
N SER A 519 18.15 25.58 9.54
CA SER A 519 16.96 24.83 9.94
C SER A 519 15.73 25.02 9.02
N ALA A 520 15.34 26.26 8.74
CA ALA A 520 14.14 26.55 7.96
C ALA A 520 14.29 26.19 6.48
N ILE A 521 15.53 26.29 5.95
CA ILE A 521 15.80 25.89 4.58
C ILE A 521 15.69 24.38 4.41
N THR A 522 16.07 23.59 5.42
CA THR A 522 15.87 22.14 5.42
C THR A 522 14.40 21.77 5.48
N ILE A 523 13.59 22.42 6.33
CA ILE A 523 12.14 22.18 6.33
C ILE A 523 11.56 22.52 4.96
N SER A 524 11.90 23.69 4.40
CA SER A 524 11.44 24.08 3.07
C SER A 524 11.89 23.12 1.96
N TYR A 525 13.10 22.59 2.06
CA TYR A 525 13.61 21.55 1.15
C TYR A 525 12.78 20.27 1.28
N ILE A 526 12.57 19.77 2.50
CA ILE A 526 11.77 18.57 2.76
C ILE A 526 10.35 18.73 2.22
N MET A 527 9.69 19.86 2.51
CA MET A 527 8.35 20.14 1.99
C MET A 527 8.34 20.22 0.47
N LYS A 528 9.35 20.83 -0.16
CA LYS A 528 9.46 20.89 -1.61
C LYS A 528 9.72 19.52 -2.24
N THR A 529 10.57 18.70 -1.64
CA THR A 529 10.85 17.31 -2.03
C THR A 529 9.63 16.42 -1.85
N ALA A 530 8.81 16.69 -0.83
CA ALA A 530 7.52 16.03 -0.63
C ALA A 530 6.45 16.42 -1.66
N GLY A 531 6.73 17.38 -2.56
CA GLY A 531 5.84 17.77 -3.66
C GLY A 531 5.01 19.03 -3.39
N PHE A 532 5.27 19.77 -2.31
CA PHE A 532 4.57 21.04 -2.10
C PHE A 532 4.93 22.05 -3.21
N THR A 533 3.94 22.81 -3.63
CA THR A 533 4.13 24.03 -4.43
C THR A 533 4.25 25.25 -3.52
N LYS A 534 4.71 26.38 -4.07
CA LYS A 534 4.76 27.65 -3.31
C LYS A 534 3.38 28.09 -2.81
N ALA A 535 2.32 27.80 -3.58
CA ALA A 535 0.95 28.13 -3.19
C ALA A 535 0.47 27.29 -2.00
N GLN A 536 0.96 26.05 -1.87
CA GLN A 536 0.59 25.14 -0.79
C GLN A 536 1.45 25.31 0.47
N PHE A 537 2.72 25.69 0.31
CA PHE A 537 3.64 25.93 1.41
C PHE A 537 4.62 27.07 1.06
N GLU A 538 4.70 28.08 1.92
CA GLU A 538 5.63 29.20 1.74
C GLU A 538 7.07 28.75 2.07
N PHE A 539 7.82 28.34 1.05
CA PHE A 539 9.23 28.02 1.21
C PHE A 539 10.04 29.23 1.65
N SER A 540 10.76 29.09 2.76
CA SER A 540 11.46 30.20 3.38
C SER A 540 12.72 29.78 4.13
N GLU A 541 13.69 30.71 4.17
CA GLU A 541 14.84 30.65 5.07
C GLU A 541 14.49 31.02 6.52
N GLY A 542 13.25 31.43 6.81
CA GLY A 542 12.79 31.80 8.15
C GLY A 542 11.55 31.02 8.57
N HIS A 543 11.65 30.33 9.72
CA HIS A 543 10.54 29.58 10.33
C HIS A 543 9.28 30.42 10.53
N SER A 544 9.45 31.67 10.95
CA SER A 544 8.34 32.58 11.22
C SER A 544 7.48 32.89 9.99
N ARG A 545 7.96 32.69 8.75
CA ARG A 545 7.17 32.99 7.55
C ARG A 545 6.05 31.97 7.31
N TYR A 546 6.39 30.69 7.18
CA TYR A 546 5.37 29.65 6.99
C TYR A 546 4.51 29.43 8.24
N ILE A 547 5.04 29.66 9.45
CA ILE A 547 4.22 29.62 10.67
C ILE A 547 3.16 30.72 10.65
N ARG A 548 3.54 31.99 10.40
CA ARG A 548 2.58 33.11 10.34
C ARG A 548 1.57 32.91 9.22
N ASN A 549 1.99 32.41 8.05
CA ASN A 549 1.07 32.12 6.96
C ASN A 549 0.03 31.06 7.35
N ALA A 550 0.45 29.96 8.00
CA ALA A 550 -0.49 28.94 8.47
C ALA A 550 -1.43 29.48 9.56
N VAL A 551 -0.94 30.30 10.49
CA VAL A 551 -1.78 30.93 11.52
C VAL A 551 -2.81 31.88 10.89
N ALA A 552 -2.38 32.73 9.95
CA ALA A 552 -3.26 33.66 9.25
C ALA A 552 -4.30 32.95 8.36
N ALA A 553 -3.95 31.79 7.80
CA ALA A 553 -4.86 31.00 6.97
C ALA A 553 -6.01 30.35 7.76
N LYS A 554 -5.83 30.10 9.07
CA LYS A 554 -6.81 29.37 9.89
C LYS A 554 -8.17 30.04 9.88
N GLY A 555 -9.18 29.34 9.35
CA GLY A 555 -10.56 29.83 9.27
C GLY A 555 -10.80 30.94 8.24
N VAL A 556 -9.78 31.31 7.46
CA VAL A 556 -9.86 32.37 6.44
C VAL A 556 -9.59 31.79 5.05
N ASP A 557 -8.48 31.08 4.90
CA ASP A 557 -8.09 30.44 3.64
C ASP A 557 -8.34 28.93 3.73
N THR A 558 -9.45 28.50 3.13
CA THR A 558 -9.83 27.09 3.08
C THR A 558 -8.98 26.27 2.13
N ALA A 559 -8.26 26.90 1.19
CA ALA A 559 -7.37 26.26 0.22
C ALA A 559 -5.94 26.08 0.76
N ALA A 560 -5.56 26.80 1.82
CA ALA A 560 -4.27 26.64 2.47
C ALA A 560 -4.06 25.20 2.97
N SER A 561 -2.91 24.62 2.62
CA SER A 561 -2.55 23.24 2.99
C SER A 561 -2.20 23.07 4.47
N TYR A 562 -2.00 24.18 5.19
CA TYR A 562 -1.75 24.18 6.63
C TYR A 562 -2.55 25.26 7.35
N TRP A 563 -3.15 24.88 8.47
CA TRP A 563 -3.69 25.82 9.45
C TRP A 563 -2.87 25.77 10.73
N GLY A 564 -2.51 26.94 11.26
CA GLY A 564 -1.75 27.09 12.49
C GLY A 564 -2.68 27.19 13.70
N PHE A 565 -2.62 26.22 14.60
CA PHE A 565 -3.34 26.20 15.88
C PHE A 565 -2.38 26.52 17.02
N ARG A 566 -2.86 27.16 18.10
CA ARG A 566 -2.06 27.25 19.33
C ARG A 566 -1.73 25.83 19.79
N ILE A 567 -0.57 25.65 20.43
CA ILE A 567 -0.11 24.32 20.83
C ILE A 567 -1.13 23.59 21.73
N THR A 568 -1.92 24.33 22.49
CA THR A 568 -2.97 23.80 23.39
C THR A 568 -4.24 23.36 22.69
N ASP A 569 -4.45 23.80 21.44
CA ASP A 569 -5.73 23.73 20.75
C ASP A 569 -5.78 22.59 19.73
N ALA A 570 -4.67 21.89 19.51
CA ALA A 570 -4.58 20.83 18.50
C ALA A 570 -3.68 19.68 18.96
N VAL A 571 -4.05 18.47 18.52
CA VAL A 571 -3.26 17.25 18.68
C VAL A 571 -2.37 17.08 17.45
N PRO A 572 -1.02 17.03 17.60
CA PRO A 572 -0.13 16.76 16.48
C PRO A 572 -0.37 15.37 15.89
N THR A 573 -0.39 15.27 14.56
CA THR A 573 -0.47 14.03 13.79
C THR A 573 0.66 13.97 12.78
N VAL A 574 0.93 12.78 12.24
CA VAL A 574 1.98 12.58 11.23
C VAL A 574 1.78 13.53 10.03
N GLY A 575 2.86 14.19 9.61
CA GLY A 575 2.88 15.20 8.54
C GLY A 575 2.57 16.64 8.99
N ASP A 576 2.25 16.85 10.27
CA ASP A 576 2.15 18.19 10.85
C ASP A 576 3.53 18.78 11.18
N LEU A 577 3.58 20.09 11.44
CA LEU A 577 4.76 20.73 12.02
C LEU A 577 4.44 21.25 13.43
N VAL A 578 5.38 21.10 14.35
CA VAL A 578 5.32 21.73 15.68
C VAL A 578 6.39 22.82 15.77
N GLY A 579 6.02 23.99 16.29
CA GLY A 579 6.90 25.15 16.35
C GLY A 579 7.19 25.62 17.77
N CYS A 580 8.45 25.96 18.07
CA CYS A 580 8.89 26.53 19.34
C CYS A 580 9.51 27.92 19.20
N ALA A 581 9.34 28.72 20.25
CA ALA A 581 9.84 30.09 20.33
C ALA A 581 11.31 30.12 20.78
N ARG A 582 12.07 31.09 20.29
CA ARG A 582 13.45 31.35 20.77
C ARG A 582 13.80 32.83 20.65
N ASN A 583 14.80 33.25 21.41
CA ASN A 583 15.41 34.57 21.30
C ASN A 583 16.29 34.68 20.04
N SER A 584 16.68 35.90 19.69
CA SER A 584 17.55 36.19 18.53
C SER A 584 18.93 35.54 18.63
N ASN A 585 19.41 35.28 19.85
CA ASN A 585 20.65 34.55 20.12
C ASN A 585 20.48 33.01 20.11
N GLY A 586 19.28 32.50 19.78
CA GLY A 586 18.99 31.07 19.72
C GLY A 586 18.58 30.43 21.05
N THR A 587 18.60 31.16 22.17
CA THR A 587 18.20 30.63 23.48
C THR A 587 16.67 30.51 23.63
N PRO A 588 16.14 29.48 24.30
CA PRO A 588 14.70 29.38 24.57
C PRO A 588 14.18 30.54 25.42
N VAL A 589 12.95 30.99 25.13
CA VAL A 589 12.15 31.82 26.05
C VAL A 589 11.39 30.94 27.04
N SER A 590 10.83 31.51 28.11
CA SER A 590 9.96 30.73 29.00
C SER A 590 8.71 30.25 28.25
N HIS A 591 8.15 29.09 28.65
CA HIS A 591 6.96 28.51 28.03
C HIS A 591 5.77 29.49 28.01
N ALA A 592 5.57 30.24 29.10
CA ALA A 592 4.54 31.25 29.22
C ALA A 592 4.76 32.42 28.23
N ALA A 593 5.99 32.96 28.15
CA ALA A 593 6.30 34.05 27.22
C ALA A 593 6.25 33.59 25.76
N GLY A 594 6.59 32.33 25.48
CA GLY A 594 6.56 31.73 24.15
C GLY A 594 5.16 31.69 23.53
N GLN A 595 4.09 31.61 24.33
CA GLN A 595 2.72 31.60 23.80
C GLN A 595 2.38 32.88 23.02
N ALA A 596 3.01 34.02 23.36
CA ALA A 596 2.81 35.28 22.64
C ALA A 596 3.34 35.25 21.20
N TRP A 597 4.16 34.26 20.80
CA TRP A 597 4.64 34.13 19.42
C TRP A 597 3.53 33.81 18.43
N TYR A 598 2.47 33.13 18.88
CA TYR A 598 1.33 32.79 18.03
C TYR A 598 0.67 34.05 17.43
N ASP A 599 0.61 35.14 18.21
CA ASP A 599 -0.07 36.38 17.85
C ASP A 599 0.85 37.40 17.16
N LYS A 600 2.14 37.08 16.95
CA LYS A 600 3.09 37.99 16.31
C LYS A 600 2.88 38.04 14.80
N THR A 601 2.78 39.26 14.26
CA THR A 601 2.59 39.51 12.83
C THR A 601 3.89 39.79 12.07
N GLY A 602 4.95 40.24 12.77
CA GLY A 602 6.29 40.48 12.20
C GLY A 602 7.22 39.26 12.26
N ASP A 603 8.39 39.37 11.64
CA ASP A 603 9.42 38.30 11.70
C ASP A 603 9.91 38.09 13.14
N TYR A 604 10.08 36.82 13.52
CA TYR A 604 10.58 36.42 14.84
C TYR A 604 11.49 35.19 14.74
N SER A 605 12.30 34.99 15.78
CA SER A 605 13.13 33.80 15.95
C SER A 605 12.27 32.64 16.47
N SER A 606 12.25 31.56 15.70
CA SER A 606 11.54 30.32 16.02
C SER A 606 12.25 29.13 15.36
N HIS A 607 11.79 27.93 15.70
CA HIS A 607 12.18 26.66 15.09
C HIS A 607 10.94 25.78 14.92
N ALA A 608 10.98 24.86 13.98
CA ALA A 608 9.90 23.93 13.71
C ALA A 608 10.45 22.58 13.24
N ASP A 609 9.75 21.53 13.63
CA ASP A 609 10.04 20.15 13.27
C ASP A 609 8.81 19.49 12.67
N ILE A 610 9.04 18.49 11.82
CA ILE A 610 8.00 17.70 11.16
C ILE A 610 7.67 16.48 12.03
N VAL A 611 6.39 16.25 12.33
CA VAL A 611 5.93 15.05 13.04
C VAL A 611 6.00 13.84 12.10
N VAL A 612 6.78 12.83 12.46
CA VAL A 612 7.01 11.63 11.64
C VAL A 612 6.47 10.33 12.23
N ALA A 613 6.24 10.29 13.54
CA ALA A 613 5.58 9.18 14.21
C ALA A 613 4.80 9.67 15.43
N VAL A 614 3.70 8.98 15.75
CA VAL A 614 2.87 9.23 16.94
C VAL A 614 2.67 7.91 17.67
N ARG A 615 2.87 7.91 18.99
CA ARG A 615 2.66 6.77 19.90
C ARG A 615 1.91 7.27 21.14
N PRO A 616 1.29 6.37 21.94
CA PRO A 616 0.70 6.77 23.21
C PRO A 616 1.72 7.48 24.11
N GLY A 617 1.47 8.74 24.45
CA GLY A 617 2.32 9.54 25.34
C GLY A 617 3.56 10.17 24.71
N GLU A 618 3.84 9.98 23.42
CA GLU A 618 4.99 10.59 22.75
C GLU A 618 4.86 10.70 21.22
N ILE A 619 5.64 11.61 20.63
CA ILE A 619 5.77 11.76 19.18
C ILE A 619 7.25 11.83 18.79
N ASP A 620 7.58 11.37 17.58
CA ASP A 620 8.87 11.67 16.97
C ASP A 620 8.74 12.80 15.96
N VAL A 621 9.68 13.73 16.01
CA VAL A 621 9.75 14.87 15.10
C VAL A 621 11.15 15.00 14.48
N ILE A 622 11.24 15.33 13.19
CA ILE A 622 12.51 15.56 12.50
C ILE A 622 12.70 17.05 12.22
N GLY A 623 13.86 17.56 12.64
CA GLY A 623 14.25 18.95 12.46
C GLY A 623 15.64 19.11 11.86
N GLY A 624 15.81 20.10 10.98
CA GLY A 624 17.12 20.52 10.47
C GLY A 624 17.86 21.44 11.44
N ASN A 625 19.19 21.37 11.45
CA ASN A 625 20.09 22.14 12.32
C ASN A 625 19.76 21.96 13.82
N VAL A 626 19.37 20.75 14.22
CA VAL A 626 19.20 20.39 15.64
C VAL A 626 20.46 19.68 16.06
N SER A 627 21.22 20.26 16.99
CA SER A 627 22.58 19.80 17.33
C SER A 627 23.50 19.73 16.10
N ASN A 628 23.39 20.74 15.22
CA ASN A 628 24.17 20.86 14.00
C ASN A 628 23.97 19.70 13.00
N SER A 629 22.84 19.00 13.09
CA SER A 629 22.47 17.85 12.27
C SER A 629 20.99 17.90 11.87
N VAL A 630 20.55 16.99 10.98
CA VAL A 630 19.14 16.63 10.84
C VAL A 630 18.86 15.56 11.89
N THR A 631 18.10 15.93 12.92
CA THR A 631 17.93 15.11 14.13
C THR A 631 16.47 14.78 14.36
N MET A 632 16.21 13.52 14.70
CA MET A 632 14.92 13.06 15.19
C MET A 632 14.85 13.28 16.71
N LYS A 633 13.83 14.02 17.17
CA LYS A 633 13.53 14.21 18.59
C LYS A 633 12.32 13.40 19.00
N THR A 634 12.38 12.73 20.14
CA THR A 634 11.19 12.15 20.79
C THR A 634 10.69 13.14 21.83
N LEU A 635 9.44 13.59 21.68
CA LEU A 635 8.79 14.60 22.51
C LEU A 635 7.65 13.98 23.32
N LYS A 636 7.49 14.44 24.57
CA LYS A 636 6.40 13.99 25.45
C LYS A 636 5.04 14.52 25.00
N CYS A 637 4.05 13.64 25.00
CA CYS A 637 2.64 13.99 24.86
C CYS A 637 1.84 13.49 26.06
N ASP A 638 0.66 14.06 26.26
CA ASP A 638 -0.33 13.49 27.17
C ASP A 638 -0.85 12.16 26.59
N PRO A 639 -0.81 11.04 27.34
CA PRO A 639 -1.13 9.72 26.80
C PRO A 639 -2.62 9.53 26.46
N VAL A 640 -3.50 10.37 26.99
CA VAL A 640 -4.96 10.27 26.79
C VAL A 640 -5.42 11.22 25.70
N SER A 641 -5.07 12.50 25.82
CA SER A 641 -5.49 13.55 24.87
C SER A 641 -4.60 13.65 23.64
N GLY A 642 -3.40 13.06 23.65
CA GLY A 642 -2.40 13.14 22.57
C GLY A 642 -1.75 14.53 22.40
N LYS A 643 -2.13 15.51 23.22
CA LYS A 643 -1.58 16.88 23.13
C LYS A 643 -0.11 16.91 23.53
N LEU A 644 0.67 17.76 22.86
CA LEU A 644 2.08 17.96 23.18
C LEU A 644 2.21 18.56 24.59
N THR A 645 2.86 17.84 25.50
CA THR A 645 3.14 18.26 26.89
C THR A 645 4.62 18.37 27.19
N ASP A 646 5.45 18.18 26.17
CA ASP A 646 6.89 18.38 26.26
C ASP A 646 7.22 19.81 26.71
N MET A 647 8.07 19.91 27.73
CA MET A 647 8.54 21.18 28.29
C MET A 647 10.04 21.39 28.06
N SER A 648 10.64 20.62 27.14
CA SER A 648 12.05 20.78 26.78
C SER A 648 12.28 22.03 25.92
N HIS A 649 11.23 22.51 25.23
CA HIS A 649 11.23 23.73 24.43
C HIS A 649 9.90 24.48 24.60
N PRO A 650 9.89 25.82 24.44
CA PRO A 650 8.67 26.63 24.52
C PRO A 650 7.83 26.49 23.23
N TRP A 651 7.20 25.34 23.05
CA TRP A 651 6.28 25.06 21.96
C TRP A 651 5.06 25.99 22.02
N PHE A 652 4.64 26.52 20.87
CA PHE A 652 3.53 27.50 20.81
C PHE A 652 2.54 27.27 19.67
N VAL A 653 2.89 26.45 18.66
CA VAL A 653 2.04 26.23 17.48
C VAL A 653 2.10 24.79 16.98
N VAL A 654 0.95 24.27 16.55
CA VAL A 654 0.84 23.10 15.66
C VAL A 654 0.34 23.59 14.31
N MET A 655 1.13 23.42 13.26
CA MET A 655 0.70 23.60 11.88
C MET A 655 0.06 22.29 11.42
N LYS A 656 -1.26 22.24 11.45
CA LYS A 656 -2.06 21.09 11.05
C LYS A 656 -2.18 21.03 9.53
N ARG A 657 -1.76 19.91 8.94
CA ARG A 657 -1.98 19.63 7.51
C ARG A 657 -3.47 19.53 7.23
N ARG A 658 -3.90 20.05 6.09
CA ARG A 658 -5.29 19.99 5.63
C ARG A 658 -5.37 19.22 4.33
N LEU A 659 -6.33 18.30 4.27
CA LEU A 659 -6.78 17.72 3.01
C LEU A 659 -7.76 18.71 2.38
N PRO A 660 -7.74 18.92 1.05
CA PRO A 660 -8.77 19.69 0.39
C PRO A 660 -10.14 19.08 0.74
N ALA A 661 -11.12 19.93 1.08
CA ALA A 661 -12.48 19.46 1.32
C ALA A 661 -12.98 18.77 0.04
N PRO A 662 -13.70 17.64 0.16
CA PRO A 662 -14.33 17.03 -1.00
C PRO A 662 -15.25 18.06 -1.65
N SER A 663 -14.97 18.35 -2.92
CA SER A 663 -15.79 19.21 -3.78
C SER A 663 -17.09 18.54 -4.15
#